data_AF-A0A833SAD1-F1
#
_entry.id   AF-A0A833SAD1-F1
#
_cell.length_a   1.000
_cell.length_b   1.000
_cell.length_c   1.000
_cell.angle_alpha   90.00
_cell.angle_beta   90.00
_cell.angle_gamma   90.00
#
_symmetry.space_group_name_H-M   'P 1'
#
loop_
_entity.id
_entity.type
_entity.pdbx_description
1 polymer ?
#
loop_
_entity_poly.entity_id
_entity_poly.type
_entity_poly.pdbx_seq_one_letter_code
_entity_poly.pdbx_strand_id
1 'polypeptide(L)'
;MKTSILKIPFALPLPVSNQILIELSMYRFIRIVLAQQFELHHARETFIICDKITSGKFKKKQVDDVQRRFSTRQLRQAAIQRVRIKKEEKCQTKRKINNEIEDVRNVLELAVTKSKIDHERRKNNCQVTNECQLEQSQSFYFTKMKEFADKLPAYTLLPEQEETIRNLVSFSLRRKYERIFEEQMLETKTRYYEAMHDLAVKRVITIECQDVCNVGLERVLSYKLAGRTEFYPKYLKNRCAVRKKYYLYHRLMRSIVAKACSLMPEWICNFGRYRLGFDYLDFNRFLDLVENDVKKGGLIVSSTYYSDIVRLVSQPRYLHDVRPPSLPDFLNCANNLLALRVVTCIMDTIEHLLQTFEDKRTVPLFKLQLKCESNELFLSPTMDEICRAFQGIVEQISHVGQQLPPLDSWVGVKIQQEYIKVALPELYLEEVHRRMVETLQRTFQPFNSYVERLYSKFKVVFDPETRRNIVAYASTGRTFQEYVSKVEDLNQFIREINGMPNHEYFSIGVIHQAAAKEGLLYYTEEVRRLIIEELVKSHRAYNLEICNTFETIRERASNVPNTTKELLELGEYMLYAASTLMRSLEEKITSSLRMMALLIGMTTLTKDHIELNNATIHWLKRIRPIFEHSSATYEQIKFELEEKLQQKIEELNADVEIMFPRLKIMNDMDDADRIREYIEYMRKFARDLDRMDERVTCINDEEKLFKYPPSVYPRINELKENIMPYYELIYRGYQWQRHRDVWLDGPFEYLDSNSIDNTTSDYFTNLSKISKQYRTRIKLLIAMNYPHSFVGSLDDPDPFQQPAPLKLCHQLIEDIKWFKQYIPLLAVFRNFAIRQIHWDEMSVIAGFDLTPDAGTTFRKIISMDLMADLEKYETISISATKQLMLEELLARMIGEWDDVLFTIMPYKDSGVNILTQLDDIHTLLEDHIVKVQAMRGSAFVKLIEEEVKNFYVLLLRIQSTIDEWAKVQVQWMYLLPIFTSKDIVAQLPDEEVLFAQVDRIFRSAMSGVSRDPRVRETAGSVGLLEIMQEANELMEKVNDGVLNYLELKRLFFPRFFFLSNDDMLEILSETKEPLRVQPHLRKCFEGINRLRFNETMDICSMFSEDYEEVRMQEEISTAAARGCVERWLLQVCDRHLFRLEKKKKKI
;
A
#
# COMPACT_ATOMS: atom_id res chain seq x y z
N MET A 1 -50.00 5.69 -8.64
CA MET A 1 -50.45 7.01 -8.11
C MET A 1 -49.73 8.08 -8.92
N LYS A 2 -50.41 8.70 -9.90
CA LYS A 2 -51.13 10.00 -9.82
C LYS A 2 -50.16 11.19 -10.04
N THR A 3 -50.13 11.75 -11.26
CA THR A 3 -50.70 13.06 -11.70
C THR A 3 -49.76 14.26 -11.46
N SER A 4 -49.29 15.02 -12.47
CA SER A 4 -49.98 15.97 -13.39
C SER A 4 -50.33 17.33 -12.74
N ILE A 5 -50.37 18.41 -13.56
CA ILE A 5 -51.15 19.70 -13.46
C ILE A 5 -50.25 20.97 -13.32
N LEU A 6 -50.00 21.78 -14.38
CA LEU A 6 -50.76 22.94 -14.99
C LEU A 6 -50.47 24.29 -14.27
N LYS A 7 -50.44 25.52 -14.82
CA LYS A 7 -51.04 26.29 -15.97
C LYS A 7 -50.32 27.69 -16.01
N ILE A 8 -49.84 28.30 -17.10
CA ILE A 8 -50.43 29.13 -18.22
C ILE A 8 -51.49 30.19 -17.81
N PRO A 9 -51.46 31.45 -18.30
CA PRO A 9 -52.07 31.91 -19.59
C PRO A 9 -51.11 32.75 -20.51
N PHE A 10 -51.09 32.61 -21.85
CA PHE A 10 -51.91 33.26 -22.93
C PHE A 10 -51.69 34.80 -23.06
N ALA A 11 -51.59 35.48 -24.22
CA ALA A 11 -51.87 35.13 -25.62
C ALA A 11 -51.18 36.09 -26.63
N LEU A 12 -50.82 35.52 -27.78
CA LEU A 12 -50.65 36.00 -29.17
C LEU A 12 -51.76 36.97 -29.67
N PRO A 13 -51.72 37.59 -30.89
CA PRO A 13 -51.25 36.98 -32.15
C PRO A 13 -50.56 37.85 -33.25
N LEU A 14 -49.84 37.11 -34.11
CA LEU A 14 -49.41 37.37 -35.51
C LEU A 14 -50.61 37.76 -36.42
N PRO A 15 -50.50 38.27 -37.69
CA PRO A 15 -49.69 37.62 -38.76
C PRO A 15 -49.30 38.42 -40.08
N VAL A 16 -48.61 37.69 -40.98
CA VAL A 16 -48.55 37.70 -42.49
C VAL A 16 -47.62 38.63 -43.32
N SER A 17 -46.80 37.95 -44.15
CA SER A 17 -46.50 38.11 -45.61
C SER A 17 -45.23 38.78 -46.18
N ASN A 18 -44.55 37.96 -47.00
CA ASN A 18 -43.89 38.19 -48.31
C ASN A 18 -42.54 38.95 -48.38
N GLN A 19 -41.43 38.26 -48.69
CA GLN A 19 -40.91 37.86 -50.04
C GLN A 19 -40.35 39.09 -50.80
N ILE A 20 -39.14 39.13 -51.38
CA ILE A 20 -38.39 38.12 -52.15
C ILE A 20 -37.02 38.73 -52.58
N LEU A 21 -35.99 37.89 -52.87
CA LEU A 21 -34.80 38.13 -53.74
C LEU A 21 -33.71 39.11 -53.21
N ILE A 22 -32.38 38.88 -53.25
CA ILE A 22 -31.49 38.11 -54.12
C ILE A 22 -30.05 38.09 -53.48
N GLU A 23 -29.28 37.02 -53.71
CA GLU A 23 -27.80 36.86 -53.49
C GLU A 23 -27.23 36.48 -52.10
N LEU A 24 -27.79 35.44 -51.49
CA LEU A 24 -27.08 34.56 -50.53
C LEU A 24 -26.75 33.20 -51.18
N SER A 25 -26.09 33.26 -52.35
CA SER A 25 -25.72 32.07 -53.13
C SER A 25 -24.42 32.28 -53.91
N MET A 26 -23.24 32.25 -53.26
CA MET A 26 -22.00 31.87 -53.99
C MET A 26 -20.74 31.49 -53.20
N TYR A 27 -20.69 31.51 -51.86
CA TYR A 27 -19.43 31.17 -51.15
C TYR A 27 -19.47 30.01 -50.15
N ARG A 28 -20.63 29.38 -49.94
CA ARG A 28 -20.76 28.05 -49.31
C ARG A 28 -20.89 26.89 -50.32
N PHE A 29 -20.84 27.17 -51.62
CA PHE A 29 -20.97 26.19 -52.70
C PHE A 29 -19.65 25.84 -53.43
N ILE A 30 -18.50 26.46 -53.11
CA ILE A 30 -17.21 26.18 -53.82
C ILE A 30 -16.18 25.38 -52.99
N ARG A 31 -16.40 25.15 -51.69
CA ARG A 31 -15.61 24.16 -50.92
C ARG A 31 -16.32 22.83 -50.65
N ILE A 32 -17.61 22.75 -50.98
CA ILE A 32 -18.38 21.50 -51.01
C ILE A 32 -18.47 20.94 -52.44
N VAL A 33 -18.15 21.74 -53.48
CA VAL A 33 -18.07 21.28 -54.90
C VAL A 33 -16.64 20.97 -55.38
N LEU A 34 -15.58 21.29 -54.64
CA LEU A 34 -14.21 20.75 -54.89
C LEU A 34 -13.84 19.56 -54.00
N ALA A 35 -14.82 19.02 -53.27
CA ALA A 35 -14.75 17.70 -52.62
C ALA A 35 -15.63 16.65 -53.34
N GLN A 36 -16.21 17.01 -54.49
CA GLN A 36 -17.07 16.15 -55.32
C GLN A 36 -16.54 16.08 -56.77
N GLN A 37 -15.23 15.87 -56.93
CA GLN A 37 -14.68 15.46 -58.23
C GLN A 37 -13.31 14.79 -58.13
N PHE A 38 -13.09 13.91 -57.13
CA PHE A 38 -12.05 12.88 -57.19
C PHE A 38 -12.38 11.63 -56.33
N GLU A 39 -13.66 11.42 -56.01
CA GLU A 39 -14.22 10.12 -55.61
C GLU A 39 -15.18 9.65 -56.71
N LEU A 40 -14.64 9.13 -57.82
CA LEU A 40 -15.38 8.31 -58.81
C LEU A 40 -14.43 7.82 -59.92
N HIS A 41 -13.39 7.05 -59.57
CA HIS A 41 -12.79 6.14 -60.56
C HIS A 41 -12.01 4.92 -60.02
N HIS A 42 -11.96 4.62 -58.71
CA HIS A 42 -11.32 3.36 -58.27
C HIS A 42 -12.00 2.62 -57.10
N ALA A 43 -13.23 3.02 -56.73
CA ALA A 43 -14.06 2.32 -55.76
C ALA A 43 -15.41 1.88 -56.37
N ARG A 44 -15.41 1.45 -57.64
CA ARG A 44 -16.60 0.93 -58.32
C ARG A 44 -16.41 -0.36 -59.13
N GLU A 45 -15.37 -1.14 -58.85
CA GLU A 45 -15.22 -2.50 -59.38
C GLU A 45 -14.96 -3.60 -58.34
N THR A 46 -14.89 -3.28 -57.05
CA THR A 46 -14.79 -4.28 -55.98
C THR A 46 -16.06 -4.42 -55.13
N PHE A 47 -17.11 -3.65 -55.42
CA PHE A 47 -18.38 -3.70 -54.68
C PHE A 47 -19.57 -4.25 -55.49
N ILE A 48 -19.35 -4.76 -56.71
CA ILE A 48 -20.36 -5.53 -57.49
C ILE A 48 -19.86 -6.96 -57.73
N ILE A 49 -19.19 -7.55 -56.74
CA ILE A 49 -18.82 -8.99 -56.75
C ILE A 49 -19.19 -9.67 -55.43
N CYS A 50 -19.51 -8.94 -54.35
CA CYS A 50 -19.99 -9.56 -53.11
C CYS A 50 -21.50 -9.74 -53.01
N ASP A 51 -22.31 -9.13 -53.89
CA ASP A 51 -23.78 -9.28 -53.85
C ASP A 51 -24.34 -10.21 -54.95
N LYS A 52 -23.47 -10.95 -55.65
CA LYS A 52 -23.86 -11.95 -56.67
C LYS A 52 -23.17 -13.31 -56.57
N ILE A 53 -22.59 -13.64 -55.41
CA ILE A 53 -22.05 -14.98 -55.09
C ILE A 53 -22.96 -15.76 -54.12
N THR A 54 -24.19 -15.29 -53.88
CA THR A 54 -25.23 -16.02 -53.11
C THR A 54 -26.34 -16.63 -53.94
N SER A 55 -26.24 -16.66 -55.28
CA SER A 55 -27.21 -17.40 -56.10
C SER A 55 -26.53 -18.14 -57.25
N GLY A 56 -26.10 -19.37 -57.00
CA GLY A 56 -25.61 -20.24 -58.06
C GLY A 56 -26.71 -20.61 -59.06
N LYS A 57 -26.53 -20.26 -60.33
CA LYS A 57 -27.02 -21.02 -61.50
C LYS A 57 -26.08 -20.83 -62.71
N PHE A 58 -25.45 -21.94 -63.09
CA PHE A 58 -24.96 -22.36 -64.42
C PHE A 58 -25.13 -21.41 -65.64
N LYS A 59 -24.05 -21.13 -66.38
CA LYS A 59 -23.62 -21.83 -67.63
C LYS A 59 -22.39 -21.17 -68.29
N LYS A 60 -21.70 -22.01 -69.06
CA LYS A 60 -20.40 -21.94 -69.73
C LYS A 60 -20.51 -21.23 -71.09
N LYS A 61 -19.76 -20.15 -71.35
CA LYS A 61 -19.00 -19.84 -72.60
C LYS A 61 -18.57 -18.36 -72.67
N GLN A 62 -17.37 -18.15 -73.22
CA GLN A 62 -16.77 -16.91 -73.69
C GLN A 62 -16.17 -15.95 -72.64
N VAL A 63 -14.98 -16.31 -72.13
CA VAL A 63 -13.84 -15.37 -72.01
C VAL A 63 -12.55 -16.17 -72.27
N ASP A 64 -12.43 -16.71 -73.48
CA ASP A 64 -11.15 -16.88 -74.17
C ASP A 64 -11.02 -15.63 -75.06
N ASP A 65 -9.80 -15.12 -75.26
CA ASP A 65 -9.42 -13.75 -75.68
C ASP A 65 -9.61 -12.74 -74.54
N VAL A 66 -8.58 -12.30 -73.80
CA VAL A 66 -7.38 -11.62 -74.27
C VAL A 66 -6.23 -11.92 -73.31
N GLN A 67 -5.70 -13.13 -73.39
CA GLN A 67 -4.44 -13.51 -72.77
C GLN A 67 -3.44 -13.86 -73.87
N ARG A 68 -2.85 -12.82 -74.49
CA ARG A 68 -1.58 -12.87 -75.25
C ARG A 68 -1.21 -11.46 -75.76
N ARG A 69 -0.24 -10.81 -75.11
CA ARG A 69 1.07 -10.45 -75.72
C ARG A 69 1.88 -9.48 -74.82
N PHE A 70 3.02 -10.00 -74.39
CA PHE A 70 4.18 -9.30 -73.84
C PHE A 70 4.80 -8.34 -74.87
N SER A 71 5.23 -7.14 -74.45
CA SER A 71 6.65 -6.74 -74.47
C SER A 71 6.87 -5.51 -73.56
N THR A 72 7.40 -5.77 -72.36
CA THR A 72 7.53 -4.81 -71.25
C THR A 72 8.93 -4.17 -71.20
N ARG A 73 9.69 -4.21 -72.30
CA ARG A 73 11.11 -3.82 -72.32
C ARG A 73 11.37 -2.46 -73.00
N GLN A 74 10.60 -2.07 -74.01
CA GLN A 74 10.80 -0.80 -74.73
C GLN A 74 10.10 0.40 -74.08
N LEU A 75 8.99 0.20 -73.37
CA LEU A 75 8.29 1.26 -72.64
C LEU A 75 9.01 1.73 -71.37
N ARG A 76 9.85 0.87 -70.76
CA ARG A 76 10.59 1.21 -69.53
C ARG A 76 11.72 2.22 -69.77
N GLN A 77 12.45 2.13 -70.89
CA GLN A 77 13.54 3.07 -71.17
C GLN A 77 13.05 4.46 -71.60
N ALA A 78 11.94 4.55 -72.35
CA ALA A 78 11.34 5.85 -72.73
C ALA A 78 10.65 6.57 -71.54
N ALA A 79 10.13 5.82 -70.57
CA ALA A 79 9.51 6.38 -69.36
C ALA A 79 10.54 6.93 -68.37
N ILE A 80 11.70 6.28 -68.22
CA ILE A 80 12.75 6.69 -67.26
C ILE A 80 13.38 8.04 -67.68
N GLN A 81 13.61 8.27 -68.98
CA GLN A 81 14.17 9.54 -69.48
C GLN A 81 13.19 10.73 -69.33
N ARG A 82 11.89 10.51 -69.57
CA ARG A 82 10.83 11.54 -69.43
C ARG A 82 10.51 11.88 -67.98
N VAL A 83 10.67 10.93 -67.06
CA VAL A 83 10.46 11.14 -65.61
C VAL A 83 11.61 11.95 -64.99
N ARG A 84 12.84 11.81 -65.48
CA ARG A 84 14.01 12.53 -64.95
C ARG A 84 13.97 14.03 -65.28
N ILE A 85 13.65 14.38 -66.53
CA ILE A 85 13.53 15.78 -66.99
C ILE A 85 12.33 16.48 -66.32
N LYS A 86 11.17 15.80 -66.20
CA LYS A 86 10.01 16.33 -65.45
C LYS A 86 10.25 16.46 -63.95
N LYS A 87 11.19 15.72 -63.35
CA LYS A 87 11.55 15.83 -61.93
C LYS A 87 12.42 17.05 -61.66
N GLU A 88 13.37 17.37 -62.54
CA GLU A 88 14.25 18.54 -62.40
C GLU A 88 13.51 19.86 -62.63
N GLU A 89 12.64 19.94 -63.65
CA GLU A 89 11.79 21.11 -63.88
C GLU A 89 10.77 21.32 -62.74
N LYS A 90 10.13 20.24 -62.23
CA LYS A 90 9.25 20.36 -61.06
C LYS A 90 9.99 20.80 -59.79
N CYS A 91 11.26 20.43 -59.63
CA CYS A 91 12.04 20.77 -58.44
C CYS A 91 12.49 22.23 -58.44
N GLN A 92 12.89 22.76 -59.60
CA GLN A 92 13.23 24.18 -59.76
C GLN A 92 12.00 25.09 -59.63
N THR A 93 10.86 24.70 -60.23
CA THR A 93 9.61 25.46 -60.11
C THR A 93 9.03 25.39 -58.70
N LYS A 94 9.16 24.26 -57.99
CA LYS A 94 8.80 24.17 -56.55
C LYS A 94 9.67 25.05 -55.67
N ARG A 95 10.98 25.15 -55.93
CA ARG A 95 11.88 26.01 -55.14
C ARG A 95 11.60 27.50 -55.36
N LYS A 96 11.28 27.91 -56.59
CA LYS A 96 10.89 29.29 -56.89
C LYS A 96 9.56 29.66 -56.24
N ILE A 97 8.55 28.79 -56.36
CA ILE A 97 7.24 29.00 -55.74
C ILE A 97 7.33 28.98 -54.21
N ASN A 98 8.14 28.11 -53.60
CA ASN A 98 8.33 28.08 -52.15
C ASN A 98 9.01 29.36 -51.65
N ASN A 99 10.02 29.89 -52.35
CA ASN A 99 10.67 31.14 -51.94
C ASN A 99 9.71 32.34 -52.05
N GLU A 100 8.90 32.42 -53.10
CA GLU A 100 7.87 33.46 -53.24
C GLU A 100 6.74 33.33 -52.19
N ILE A 101 6.37 32.11 -51.82
CA ILE A 101 5.41 31.85 -50.71
C ILE A 101 6.01 32.23 -49.36
N GLU A 102 7.30 31.98 -49.12
CA GLU A 102 8.00 32.36 -47.89
C GLU A 102 8.07 33.89 -47.74
N ASP A 103 8.37 34.62 -48.82
CA ASP A 103 8.41 36.08 -48.83
C ASP A 103 7.01 36.69 -48.62
N VAL A 104 5.97 36.15 -49.27
CA VAL A 104 4.58 36.59 -49.07
C VAL A 104 4.10 36.26 -47.65
N ARG A 105 4.50 35.13 -47.08
CA ARG A 105 4.18 34.74 -45.70
C ARG A 105 4.87 35.64 -44.67
N ASN A 106 6.12 36.02 -44.90
CA ASN A 106 6.85 36.97 -44.04
C ASN A 106 6.21 38.36 -44.07
N VAL A 107 5.77 38.84 -45.24
CA VAL A 107 5.06 40.12 -45.37
C VAL A 107 3.67 40.08 -44.71
N LEU A 108 2.93 38.98 -44.86
CA LEU A 108 1.65 38.75 -44.18
C LEU A 108 1.81 38.63 -42.66
N GLU A 109 2.85 37.95 -42.17
CA GLU A 109 3.14 37.86 -40.74
C GLU A 109 3.49 39.24 -40.16
N LEU A 110 4.31 40.04 -40.85
CA LEU A 110 4.61 41.44 -40.48
C LEU A 110 3.34 42.31 -40.41
N ALA A 111 2.43 42.17 -41.38
CA ALA A 111 1.15 42.89 -41.42
C ALA A 111 0.20 42.43 -40.31
N VAL A 112 0.16 41.13 -39.99
CA VAL A 112 -0.63 40.55 -38.90
C VAL A 112 -0.07 40.95 -37.53
N THR A 113 1.25 41.04 -37.34
CA THR A 113 1.86 41.57 -36.11
C THR A 113 1.52 43.04 -35.91
N LYS A 114 1.61 43.88 -36.96
CA LYS A 114 1.19 45.29 -36.88
C LYS A 114 -0.30 45.41 -36.55
N SER A 115 -1.14 44.58 -37.18
CA SER A 115 -2.58 44.55 -36.95
C SER A 115 -2.98 44.03 -35.57
N LYS A 116 -2.29 43.02 -35.02
CA LYS A 116 -2.50 42.53 -33.64
C LYS A 116 -2.06 43.55 -32.59
N ILE A 117 -0.93 44.22 -32.81
CA ILE A 117 -0.47 45.31 -31.93
C ILE A 117 -1.44 46.49 -31.95
N ASP A 118 -1.97 46.85 -33.13
CA ASP A 118 -3.01 47.88 -33.26
C ASP A 118 -4.37 47.43 -32.70
N HIS A 119 -4.70 46.15 -32.79
CA HIS A 119 -5.93 45.58 -32.21
C HIS A 119 -5.88 45.53 -30.68
N GLU A 120 -4.74 45.18 -30.07
CA GLU A 120 -4.55 45.26 -28.60
C GLU A 120 -4.51 46.71 -28.09
N ARG A 121 -3.91 47.64 -28.85
CA ARG A 121 -4.00 49.08 -28.56
C ARG A 121 -5.44 49.61 -28.62
N ARG A 122 -6.26 49.08 -29.54
CA ARG A 122 -7.70 49.41 -29.65
C ARG A 122 -8.56 48.73 -28.58
N LYS A 123 -8.22 47.51 -28.14
CA LYS A 123 -8.95 46.77 -27.10
C LYS A 123 -8.88 47.47 -25.73
N ASN A 124 -7.77 48.14 -25.43
CA ASN A 124 -7.64 48.97 -24.23
C ASN A 124 -8.38 50.32 -24.30
N ASN A 125 -8.95 50.69 -25.46
CA ASN A 125 -9.70 51.93 -25.67
C ASN A 125 -11.22 51.73 -25.83
N CYS A 126 -11.78 50.52 -25.65
CA CYS A 126 -13.23 50.30 -25.76
C CYS A 126 -13.79 49.39 -24.66
N GLN A 127 -14.21 50.00 -23.55
CA GLN A 127 -15.47 49.68 -22.85
C GLN A 127 -15.89 50.96 -22.11
N VAL A 128 -16.89 51.68 -22.63
CA VAL A 128 -18.20 51.92 -21.99
C VAL A 128 -19.13 52.49 -23.06
N THR A 129 -20.18 51.75 -23.41
CA THR A 129 -21.42 52.34 -23.91
C THR A 129 -22.56 51.75 -23.11
N ASN A 130 -23.19 52.55 -22.26
CA ASN A 130 -24.62 52.46 -21.96
C ASN A 130 -25.11 53.89 -21.74
N GLU A 131 -26.07 54.28 -22.55
CA GLU A 131 -26.51 55.65 -22.78
C GLU A 131 -27.29 56.22 -21.57
N CYS A 132 -26.94 57.44 -21.16
CA CYS A 132 -27.89 58.38 -20.56
C CYS A 132 -27.57 59.78 -21.09
N GLN A 133 -28.60 60.45 -21.58
CA GLN A 133 -28.54 61.69 -22.35
C GLN A 133 -28.03 62.89 -21.54
N LEU A 134 -27.44 63.85 -22.28
CA LEU A 134 -26.84 65.14 -21.89
C LEU A 134 -25.32 65.09 -21.66
N GLU A 135 -24.54 65.27 -22.72
CA GLU A 135 -23.13 65.66 -22.61
C GLU A 135 -23.04 67.05 -21.96
N GLN A 136 -22.76 67.10 -20.66
CA GLN A 136 -22.18 68.28 -20.04
C GLN A 136 -20.66 68.16 -20.15
N SER A 137 -19.97 69.29 -20.40
CA SER A 137 -18.52 69.28 -20.66
C SER A 137 -17.72 68.57 -19.56
N GLN A 138 -16.52 68.06 -19.87
CA GLN A 138 -15.62 67.43 -18.88
C GLN A 138 -15.42 68.26 -17.60
N SER A 139 -15.60 69.59 -17.66
CA SER A 139 -15.57 70.47 -16.50
C SER A 139 -16.70 70.22 -15.48
N PHE A 140 -17.89 69.78 -15.93
CA PHE A 140 -19.01 69.45 -15.05
C PHE A 140 -18.73 68.17 -14.23
N TYR A 141 -18.23 67.12 -14.87
CA TYR A 141 -17.88 65.87 -14.20
C TYR A 141 -16.68 66.05 -13.27
N PHE A 142 -15.69 66.87 -13.64
CA PHE A 142 -14.59 67.26 -12.75
C PHE A 142 -15.11 68.02 -11.51
N THR A 143 -16.06 68.95 -11.70
CA THR A 143 -16.68 69.70 -10.60
C THR A 143 -17.53 68.81 -9.70
N LYS A 144 -18.27 67.84 -10.27
CA LYS A 144 -19.02 66.82 -9.51
C LYS A 144 -18.10 65.86 -8.74
N MET A 145 -17.00 65.40 -9.35
CA MET A 145 -16.01 64.55 -8.67
C MET A 145 -15.32 65.31 -7.54
N LYS A 146 -15.03 66.60 -7.72
CA LYS A 146 -14.55 67.47 -6.65
C LYS A 146 -15.57 67.60 -5.51
N GLU A 147 -16.85 67.86 -5.83
CA GLU A 147 -17.94 67.90 -4.84
C GLU A 147 -18.12 66.57 -4.05
N PHE A 148 -17.85 65.43 -4.68
CA PHE A 148 -17.93 64.11 -4.02
C PHE A 148 -16.66 63.79 -3.23
N ALA A 149 -15.48 64.17 -3.73
CA ALA A 149 -14.22 64.02 -3.03
C ALA A 149 -14.19 64.88 -1.74
N ASP A 150 -14.71 66.11 -1.80
CA ASP A 150 -14.84 67.02 -0.65
C ASP A 150 -15.82 66.48 0.43
N LYS A 151 -16.66 65.48 0.09
CA LYS A 151 -17.60 64.85 1.04
C LYS A 151 -17.06 63.56 1.68
N LEU A 152 -15.85 63.12 1.33
CA LEU A 152 -15.25 61.91 1.89
C LEU A 152 -14.72 62.18 3.31
N PRO A 153 -15.03 61.33 4.31
CA PRO A 153 -14.49 61.49 5.66
C PRO A 153 -12.99 61.17 5.67
N ALA A 154 -12.18 62.08 6.23
CA ALA A 154 -10.74 61.86 6.40
C ALA A 154 -10.43 61.16 7.73
N TYR A 155 -9.32 60.43 7.78
CA TYR A 155 -8.87 59.78 9.02
C TYR A 155 -8.45 60.84 10.05
N THR A 156 -9.03 60.78 11.24
CA THR A 156 -8.64 61.62 12.38
C THR A 156 -7.31 61.17 12.97
N LEU A 157 -6.65 62.08 13.69
CA LEU A 157 -5.41 61.77 14.40
C LEU A 157 -5.63 60.59 15.36
N LEU A 158 -4.81 59.55 15.26
CA LEU A 158 -4.93 58.35 16.08
C LEU A 158 -4.69 58.67 17.56
N PRO A 159 -5.41 58.03 18.52
CA PRO A 159 -5.29 58.33 19.95
C PRO A 159 -3.86 58.21 20.50
N GLU A 160 -3.07 57.26 20.01
CA GLU A 160 -1.67 57.06 20.43
C GLU A 160 -0.75 58.19 19.97
N GLN A 161 -0.97 58.73 18.77
CA GLN A 161 -0.22 59.88 18.26
C GLN A 161 -0.60 61.16 19.01
N GLU A 162 -1.89 61.29 19.34
CA GLU A 162 -2.39 62.36 20.19
C GLU A 162 -1.72 62.33 21.57
N GLU A 163 -1.66 61.16 22.21
CA GLU A 163 -1.05 60.98 23.52
C GLU A 163 0.45 61.24 23.51
N THR A 164 1.13 60.86 22.42
CA THR A 164 2.55 61.18 22.20
C THR A 164 2.78 62.69 22.14
N ILE A 165 1.96 63.42 21.38
CA ILE A 165 2.03 64.88 21.28
C ILE A 165 1.70 65.53 22.63
N ARG A 166 0.71 65.00 23.36
CA ARG A 166 0.39 65.45 24.73
C ARG A 166 1.59 65.29 25.66
N ASN A 167 2.35 64.20 25.52
CA ASN A 167 3.50 63.89 26.35
C ASN A 167 4.77 64.71 26.04
N LEU A 168 4.80 65.43 24.91
CA LEU A 168 5.86 66.41 24.62
C LEU A 168 5.81 67.63 25.56
N VAL A 169 4.66 67.90 26.19
CA VAL A 169 4.51 68.96 27.18
C VAL A 169 4.44 68.36 28.59
N SER A 170 5.29 68.85 29.50
CA SER A 170 5.35 68.35 30.88
C SER A 170 3.97 68.44 31.58
N PHE A 171 3.66 67.43 32.40
CA PHE A 171 2.36 67.28 33.08
C PHE A 171 1.95 68.51 33.92
N SER A 172 2.93 69.17 34.56
CA SER A 172 2.74 70.40 35.34
C SER A 172 2.27 71.60 34.51
N LEU A 173 2.70 71.71 33.25
CA LEU A 173 2.29 72.79 32.34
C LEU A 173 0.92 72.51 31.71
N ARG A 174 0.64 71.23 31.37
CA ARG A 174 -0.68 70.80 30.88
C ARG A 174 -1.80 71.10 31.87
N ARG A 175 -1.57 70.88 33.17
CA ARG A 175 -2.58 71.13 34.21
C ARG A 175 -2.76 72.62 34.53
N LYS A 176 -1.75 73.46 34.31
CA LYS A 176 -1.81 74.91 34.62
C LYS A 176 -2.49 75.73 33.53
N TYR A 177 -2.38 75.32 32.27
CA TYR A 177 -3.00 75.98 31.11
C TYR A 177 -3.82 74.99 30.29
N GLU A 178 -4.58 74.14 30.97
CA GLU A 178 -5.34 73.02 30.39
C GLU A 178 -6.25 73.49 29.25
N ARG A 179 -7.00 74.57 29.46
CA ARG A 179 -7.89 75.12 28.44
C ARG A 179 -7.16 75.55 27.16
N ILE A 180 -6.03 76.25 27.28
CA ILE A 180 -5.23 76.72 26.13
C ILE A 180 -4.57 75.53 25.44
N PHE A 181 -4.10 74.55 26.22
CA PHE A 181 -3.49 73.35 25.69
C PHE A 181 -4.49 72.49 24.91
N GLU A 182 -5.71 72.29 25.44
CA GLU A 182 -6.78 71.61 24.73
C GLU A 182 -7.24 72.38 23.49
N GLU A 183 -7.32 73.72 23.54
CA GLU A 183 -7.63 74.55 22.37
C GLU A 183 -6.55 74.42 21.28
N GLN A 184 -5.27 74.43 21.63
CA GLN A 184 -4.16 74.21 20.70
C GLN A 184 -4.11 72.76 20.18
N MET A 185 -4.47 71.79 21.01
CA MET A 185 -4.54 70.39 20.61
C MET A 185 -5.69 70.15 19.64
N LEU A 186 -6.83 70.82 19.87
CA LEU A 186 -7.97 70.82 18.96
C LEU A 186 -7.59 71.49 17.63
N GLU A 187 -6.94 72.66 17.66
CA GLU A 187 -6.44 73.33 16.45
C GLU A 187 -5.48 72.42 15.65
N THR A 188 -4.60 71.71 16.34
CA THR A 188 -3.64 70.78 15.72
C THR A 188 -4.35 69.59 15.08
N LYS A 189 -5.36 69.01 15.75
CA LYS A 189 -6.20 67.94 15.19
C LYS A 189 -6.99 68.42 13.98
N THR A 190 -7.56 69.61 14.04
CA THR A 190 -8.31 70.21 12.93
C THR A 190 -7.41 70.44 11.73
N ARG A 191 -6.21 71.01 11.92
CA ARG A 191 -5.24 71.19 10.82
C ARG A 191 -4.73 69.88 10.25
N TYR A 192 -4.54 68.86 11.10
CA TYR A 192 -4.18 67.53 10.63
C TYR A 192 -5.30 66.92 9.78
N TYR A 193 -6.55 67.01 10.26
CA TYR A 193 -7.71 66.55 9.51
C TYR A 193 -7.84 67.28 8.16
N GLU A 194 -7.72 68.61 8.14
CA GLU A 194 -7.75 69.43 6.92
C GLU A 194 -6.64 69.04 5.95
N ALA A 195 -5.40 68.88 6.42
CA ALA A 195 -4.27 68.49 5.58
C ALA A 195 -4.42 67.09 5.00
N MET A 196 -4.94 66.13 5.78
CA MET A 196 -5.16 64.76 5.33
C MET A 196 -6.37 64.65 4.40
N HIS A 197 -7.41 65.45 4.63
CA HIS A 197 -8.54 65.59 3.74
C HIS A 197 -8.10 66.19 2.40
N ASP A 198 -7.33 67.29 2.40
CA ASP A 198 -6.76 67.90 1.18
C ASP A 198 -5.87 66.92 0.40
N LEU A 199 -5.08 66.11 1.11
CA LEU A 199 -4.23 65.10 0.49
C LEU A 199 -5.07 63.98 -0.15
N ALA A 200 -6.13 63.55 0.52
CA ALA A 200 -7.07 62.55 0.01
C ALA A 200 -7.81 63.07 -1.22
N VAL A 201 -8.32 64.30 -1.17
CA VAL A 201 -8.98 64.98 -2.30
C VAL A 201 -8.02 65.13 -3.48
N LYS A 202 -6.76 65.55 -3.25
CA LYS A 202 -5.73 65.65 -4.29
C LYS A 202 -5.40 64.31 -4.94
N ARG A 203 -5.35 63.21 -4.17
CA ARG A 203 -5.13 61.86 -4.70
C ARG A 203 -6.32 61.30 -5.48
N VAL A 204 -7.54 61.74 -5.19
CA VAL A 204 -8.74 61.30 -5.94
C VAL A 204 -8.86 62.07 -7.27
N ILE A 205 -8.40 63.32 -7.32
CA ILE A 205 -8.55 64.22 -8.49
C ILE A 205 -7.31 64.23 -9.40
N THR A 206 -6.32 63.34 -9.21
CA THR A 206 -5.08 63.26 -10.02
C THR A 206 -5.29 62.78 -11.47
N ILE A 207 -6.02 63.54 -12.29
CA ILE A 207 -5.96 63.51 -13.75
C ILE A 207 -5.92 64.98 -14.22
N GLU A 208 -4.77 65.40 -14.77
CA GLU A 208 -4.64 66.66 -15.51
C GLU A 208 -5.26 66.50 -16.91
N CYS A 209 -6.19 67.39 -17.28
CA CYS A 209 -6.76 67.45 -18.62
C CYS A 209 -5.72 67.99 -19.60
N GLN A 210 -5.47 67.28 -20.72
CA GLN A 210 -4.37 67.51 -21.66
C GLN A 210 -4.73 68.38 -22.90
N ASP A 211 -5.78 69.19 -22.86
CA ASP A 211 -6.04 70.16 -23.94
C ASP A 211 -5.51 71.57 -23.59
N VAL A 212 -4.61 72.03 -24.47
CA VAL A 212 -3.63 73.10 -24.28
C VAL A 212 -4.25 74.48 -24.05
N CYS A 213 -3.76 75.23 -23.04
CA CYS A 213 -3.59 76.68 -23.08
C CYS A 213 -2.43 77.12 -22.16
N ASN A 214 -1.36 77.64 -22.75
CA ASN A 214 -0.29 78.38 -22.09
C ASN A 214 -0.83 79.52 -21.23
N VAL A 215 -0.91 79.38 -19.91
CA VAL A 215 -0.79 80.51 -18.95
C VAL A 215 -0.27 79.97 -17.62
N GLY A 216 0.90 80.46 -17.16
CA GLY A 216 1.26 80.38 -15.73
C GLY A 216 2.39 79.44 -15.32
N LEU A 217 3.46 79.31 -16.13
CA LEU A 217 4.77 79.05 -15.55
C LEU A 217 5.19 80.30 -14.77
N GLU A 218 4.81 80.38 -13.49
CA GLU A 218 5.61 81.17 -12.57
C GLU A 218 6.96 80.46 -12.45
N ARG A 219 7.98 81.06 -13.08
CA ARG A 219 9.36 80.93 -12.62
C ARG A 219 9.34 81.05 -11.11
N VAL A 220 9.79 80.03 -10.39
CA VAL A 220 10.34 80.28 -9.05
C VAL A 220 11.52 81.21 -9.27
N LEU A 221 11.28 82.51 -9.06
CA LEU A 221 12.29 83.52 -8.97
C LEU A 221 13.36 83.00 -7.99
N SER A 222 14.62 83.14 -8.39
CA SER A 222 15.76 83.09 -7.46
C SER A 222 15.33 83.73 -6.14
N TYR A 223 15.54 83.04 -5.00
CA TYR A 223 15.28 83.59 -3.67
C TYR A 223 15.83 85.01 -3.59
N LYS A 224 14.95 86.00 -3.78
CA LYS A 224 15.20 87.42 -3.65
C LYS A 224 14.19 87.95 -2.64
N LEU A 225 14.19 87.34 -1.47
CA LEU A 225 13.69 87.98 -0.27
C LEU A 225 14.90 88.27 0.61
N ALA A 226 15.25 89.56 0.70
CA ALA A 226 15.93 90.13 1.84
C ALA A 226 14.96 90.06 3.05
N GLY A 227 14.62 88.84 3.48
CA GLY A 227 13.70 88.60 4.58
C GLY A 227 14.47 88.62 5.88
N ARG A 228 14.79 89.81 6.40
CA ARG A 228 15.10 89.93 7.82
C ARG A 228 13.79 89.71 8.59
N THR A 229 13.48 88.46 8.91
CA THR A 229 12.47 88.15 9.94
C THR A 229 12.99 88.64 11.31
N GLU A 230 12.14 88.74 12.34
CA GLU A 230 12.58 89.08 13.70
C GLU A 230 13.65 88.11 14.24
N PHE A 231 13.62 86.87 13.73
CA PHE A 231 14.60 85.83 14.02
C PHE A 231 15.84 85.87 13.12
N TYR A 232 15.97 86.81 12.18
CA TYR A 232 17.12 86.92 11.27
C TYR A 232 18.47 87.09 11.98
N PRO A 233 18.60 87.84 13.10
CA PRO A 233 19.83 87.87 13.88
C PRO A 233 20.15 86.49 14.50
N LYS A 234 19.11 85.76 14.93
CA LYS A 234 19.22 84.40 15.48
C LYS A 234 19.57 83.40 14.38
N TYR A 235 19.01 83.53 13.18
CA TYR A 235 19.38 82.79 11.98
C TYR A 235 20.83 83.09 11.57
N LEU A 236 21.28 84.35 11.56
CA LEU A 236 22.67 84.69 11.27
C LEU A 236 23.62 84.12 12.32
N LYS A 237 23.26 84.17 13.61
CA LYS A 237 24.01 83.57 14.71
C LYS A 237 24.06 82.05 14.59
N ASN A 238 22.94 81.40 14.32
CA ASN A 238 22.85 79.96 14.11
C ASN A 238 23.57 79.53 12.84
N ARG A 239 23.45 80.27 11.74
CA ARG A 239 24.18 80.04 10.48
C ARG A 239 25.68 80.19 10.67
N CYS A 240 26.13 81.19 11.43
CA CYS A 240 27.53 81.35 11.81
C CYS A 240 27.99 80.22 12.75
N ALA A 241 27.16 79.79 13.69
CA ALA A 241 27.45 78.67 14.59
C ALA A 241 27.54 77.34 13.82
N VAL A 242 26.63 77.10 12.88
CA VAL A 242 26.61 75.93 12.00
C VAL A 242 27.82 75.96 11.06
N ARG A 243 28.16 77.12 10.47
CA ARG A 243 29.36 77.28 9.64
C ARG A 243 30.67 77.07 10.42
N LYS A 244 30.68 77.33 11.73
CA LYS A 244 31.83 77.04 12.61
C LYS A 244 31.90 75.57 13.06
N LYS A 245 30.76 74.89 13.17
CA LYS A 245 30.66 73.51 13.71
C LYS A 245 30.59 72.40 12.66
N TYR A 246 30.17 72.69 11.43
CA TYR A 246 29.94 71.69 10.39
C TYR A 246 30.66 72.01 9.07
N TYR A 247 31.20 70.98 8.43
CA TYR A 247 31.95 71.11 7.17
C TYR A 247 31.09 71.26 5.92
N LEU A 248 29.78 70.98 5.99
CA LEU A 248 28.85 71.04 4.84
C LEU A 248 28.78 72.42 4.15
N TYR A 249 29.02 73.52 4.89
CA TYR A 249 29.05 74.87 4.32
C TYR A 249 30.37 75.23 3.64
N HIS A 250 31.38 74.37 3.76
CA HIS A 250 32.70 74.58 3.17
C HIS A 250 32.63 74.57 1.64
N ARG A 251 33.48 75.38 0.99
CA ARG A 251 33.49 75.54 -0.47
C ARG A 251 33.65 74.21 -1.20
N LEU A 252 34.58 73.37 -0.73
CA LEU A 252 34.81 72.04 -1.29
C LEU A 252 33.57 71.12 -1.19
N MET A 253 32.94 71.00 -0.01
CA MET A 253 31.76 70.15 0.18
C MET A 253 30.57 70.60 -0.69
N ARG A 254 30.35 71.92 -0.79
CA ARG A 254 29.33 72.49 -1.67
C ARG A 254 29.64 72.21 -3.14
N SER A 255 30.91 72.29 -3.53
CA SER A 255 31.34 71.95 -4.88
C SER A 255 31.18 70.46 -5.19
N ILE A 256 31.47 69.55 -4.26
CA ILE A 256 31.22 68.10 -4.42
C ILE A 256 29.74 67.84 -4.73
N VAL A 257 28.83 68.40 -3.93
CA VAL A 257 27.38 68.22 -4.15
C VAL A 257 26.91 68.91 -5.44
N ALA A 258 27.33 70.15 -5.70
CA ALA A 258 26.91 70.87 -6.90
C ALA A 258 27.42 70.22 -8.19
N LYS A 259 28.66 69.71 -8.17
CA LYS A 259 29.26 68.99 -9.30
C LYS A 259 28.64 67.63 -9.50
N ALA A 260 28.21 66.94 -8.44
CA ALA A 260 27.45 65.70 -8.57
C ALA A 260 26.17 65.94 -9.36
N CYS A 261 25.40 66.98 -9.04
CA CYS A 261 24.19 67.33 -9.78
C CYS A 261 24.41 67.73 -11.25
N SER A 262 25.61 68.21 -11.62
CA SER A 262 25.89 68.66 -13.00
C SER A 262 26.68 67.67 -13.85
N LEU A 263 27.48 66.78 -13.24
CA LEU A 263 28.44 65.92 -13.93
C LEU A 263 28.16 64.42 -13.75
N MET A 264 27.39 64.00 -12.74
CA MET A 264 26.98 62.59 -12.67
C MET A 264 25.81 62.33 -13.61
N PRO A 265 25.76 61.14 -14.23
CA PRO A 265 24.57 60.70 -14.93
C PRO A 265 23.43 60.44 -13.93
N GLU A 266 22.19 60.58 -14.39
CA GLU A 266 20.99 60.24 -13.60
C GLU A 266 20.96 58.75 -13.25
N TRP A 267 21.34 57.89 -14.20
CA TRP A 267 21.58 56.46 -14.00
C TRP A 267 22.87 56.02 -14.69
N ILE A 268 23.57 55.04 -14.11
CA ILE A 268 24.78 54.44 -14.70
C ILE A 268 24.42 53.70 -16.01
N CYS A 269 23.25 53.05 -16.03
CA CYS A 269 22.70 52.38 -17.20
C CYS A 269 21.21 52.71 -17.32
N ASN A 270 20.75 53.11 -18.52
CA ASN A 270 19.34 53.38 -18.78
C ASN A 270 18.68 52.15 -19.43
N PHE A 271 17.98 51.34 -18.63
CA PHE A 271 17.35 50.11 -19.11
C PHE A 271 16.15 50.34 -20.03
N GLY A 272 15.37 51.41 -19.82
CA GLY A 272 14.21 51.75 -20.65
C GLY A 272 14.55 52.03 -22.12
N ARG A 273 15.81 52.38 -22.42
CA ARG A 273 16.26 52.62 -23.80
C ARG A 273 16.18 51.37 -24.68
N TYR A 274 16.32 50.19 -24.08
CA TYR A 274 16.35 48.92 -24.83
C TYR A 274 14.99 48.57 -25.43
N ARG A 275 13.91 49.14 -24.90
CA ARG A 275 12.55 49.00 -25.44
C ARG A 275 12.25 49.92 -26.62
N LEU A 276 12.86 51.11 -26.65
CA LEU A 276 12.64 52.10 -27.71
C LEU A 276 13.67 52.00 -28.85
N GLY A 277 14.87 51.51 -28.55
CA GLY A 277 15.99 51.47 -29.49
C GLY A 277 16.13 50.18 -30.30
N PHE A 278 15.41 49.10 -29.92
CA PHE A 278 15.54 47.78 -30.55
C PHE A 278 14.17 47.11 -30.68
N ASP A 279 14.02 46.25 -31.70
CA ASP A 279 12.75 45.55 -32.00
C ASP A 279 12.58 44.31 -31.12
N TYR A 280 13.30 43.21 -31.41
CA TYR A 280 13.40 42.04 -30.54
C TYR A 280 14.88 41.73 -30.27
N LEU A 281 15.22 41.54 -29.00
CA LEU A 281 16.58 41.30 -28.53
C LEU A 281 16.75 39.84 -28.11
N ASP A 282 17.73 39.15 -28.69
CA ASP A 282 18.21 37.89 -28.14
C ASP A 282 18.80 38.16 -26.74
N PHE A 283 18.52 37.25 -25.79
CA PHE A 283 18.86 37.49 -24.38
C PHE A 283 20.35 37.73 -24.14
N ASN A 284 21.23 36.96 -24.78
CA ASN A 284 22.69 37.14 -24.65
C ASN A 284 23.15 38.50 -25.18
N ARG A 285 22.55 38.98 -26.28
CA ARG A 285 22.86 40.29 -26.83
C ARG A 285 22.42 41.43 -25.90
N PHE A 286 21.33 41.24 -25.17
CA PHE A 286 20.91 42.19 -24.13
C PHE A 286 21.96 42.29 -23.01
N LEU A 287 22.48 41.15 -22.52
CA LEU A 287 23.53 41.13 -21.50
C LEU A 287 24.80 41.87 -21.97
N ASP A 288 25.25 41.61 -23.20
CA ASP A 288 26.42 42.28 -23.78
C ASP A 288 26.23 43.80 -23.85
N LEU A 289 25.02 44.27 -24.21
CA LEU A 289 24.70 45.69 -24.28
C LEU A 289 24.70 46.36 -22.91
N VAL A 290 24.13 45.69 -21.90
CA VAL A 290 24.10 46.18 -20.52
C VAL A 290 25.52 46.28 -19.94
N GLU A 291 26.34 45.25 -20.11
CA GLU A 291 27.72 45.25 -19.59
C GLU A 291 28.53 46.42 -20.18
N ASN A 292 28.43 46.63 -21.49
CA ASN A 292 29.10 47.74 -22.17
C ASN A 292 28.64 49.12 -21.68
N ASP A 293 27.35 49.25 -21.35
CA ASP A 293 26.77 50.49 -20.84
C ASP A 293 27.18 50.78 -19.40
N VAL A 294 27.17 49.77 -18.54
CA VAL A 294 27.64 49.90 -17.15
C VAL A 294 29.11 50.32 -17.13
N LYS A 295 29.95 49.75 -18.02
CA LYS A 295 31.35 50.18 -18.20
C LYS A 295 31.45 51.65 -18.62
N LYS A 296 30.63 52.10 -19.58
CA LYS A 296 30.60 53.52 -20.00
C LYS A 296 30.15 54.45 -18.87
N GLY A 297 29.10 54.08 -18.13
CA GLY A 297 28.61 54.84 -16.97
C GLY A 297 29.67 54.95 -15.86
N GLY A 298 30.37 53.85 -15.57
CA GLY A 298 31.48 53.85 -14.61
C GLY A 298 32.68 54.70 -15.04
N LEU A 299 32.98 54.75 -16.34
CA LEU A 299 33.97 55.69 -16.87
C LEU A 299 33.53 57.15 -16.64
N ILE A 300 32.27 57.50 -16.84
CA ILE A 300 31.79 58.88 -16.58
C ILE A 300 31.95 59.26 -15.08
N VAL A 301 31.68 58.33 -14.17
CA VAL A 301 31.85 58.57 -12.73
C VAL A 301 33.34 58.81 -12.37
N SER A 302 34.25 58.00 -12.94
CA SER A 302 35.69 58.07 -12.64
C SER A 302 36.43 59.19 -13.39
N SER A 303 36.25 59.29 -14.71
CA SER A 303 37.02 60.20 -15.57
C SER A 303 36.48 61.62 -15.65
N THR A 304 35.20 61.85 -15.33
CA THR A 304 34.57 63.18 -15.43
C THR A 304 34.19 63.75 -14.08
N TYR A 305 33.44 63.01 -13.26
CA TYR A 305 33.03 63.52 -11.94
C TYR A 305 34.21 63.48 -10.94
N TYR A 306 34.78 62.30 -10.69
CA TYR A 306 35.86 62.16 -9.70
C TYR A 306 37.12 62.97 -10.06
N SER A 307 37.53 62.98 -11.33
CA SER A 307 38.68 63.77 -11.80
C SER A 307 38.51 65.28 -11.59
N ASP A 308 37.30 65.82 -11.78
CA ASP A 308 37.01 67.25 -11.55
C ASP A 308 37.09 67.59 -10.05
N ILE A 309 36.66 66.68 -9.18
CA ILE A 309 36.78 66.84 -7.72
C ILE A 309 38.25 66.81 -7.29
N VAL A 310 39.06 65.87 -7.80
CA VAL A 310 40.51 65.82 -7.53
C VAL A 310 41.20 67.11 -7.97
N ARG A 311 40.81 67.67 -9.12
CA ARG A 311 41.31 68.97 -9.62
C ARG A 311 40.96 70.13 -8.68
N LEU A 312 39.79 70.12 -8.04
CA LEU A 312 39.40 71.12 -7.05
C LEU A 312 40.20 71.01 -5.75
N VAL A 313 40.44 69.78 -5.28
CA VAL A 313 41.23 69.50 -4.07
C VAL A 313 42.70 69.92 -4.24
N SER A 314 43.25 69.78 -5.44
CA SER A 314 44.63 70.19 -5.77
C SER A 314 44.86 71.70 -5.75
N GLN A 315 43.81 72.53 -5.62
CA GLN A 315 43.92 73.99 -5.64
C GLN A 315 43.94 74.57 -4.21
N PRO A 316 44.94 75.41 -3.84
CA PRO A 316 45.11 75.91 -2.46
C PRO A 316 43.89 76.62 -1.88
N ARG A 317 43.11 77.29 -2.73
CA ARG A 317 41.90 78.06 -2.36
C ARG A 317 40.77 77.22 -1.74
N TYR A 318 40.82 75.90 -1.88
CA TYR A 318 39.81 74.97 -1.33
C TYR A 318 40.27 74.24 -0.08
N LEU A 319 41.50 74.43 0.39
CA LEU A 319 42.03 73.77 1.60
C LEU A 319 42.65 74.75 2.61
N HIS A 320 43.01 75.97 2.19
CA HIS A 320 43.66 76.98 3.04
C HIS A 320 42.84 77.42 4.27
N ASP A 321 41.51 77.30 4.23
CA ASP A 321 40.62 77.73 5.32
C ASP A 321 40.46 76.65 6.43
N VAL A 322 41.08 75.48 6.27
CA VAL A 322 41.01 74.33 7.20
C VAL A 322 42.30 74.23 8.01
N ARG A 323 42.21 74.02 9.33
CA ARG A 323 43.39 73.89 10.18
C ARG A 323 44.09 72.55 9.93
N PRO A 324 45.44 72.48 9.92
CA PRO A 324 46.20 71.25 9.68
C PRO A 324 45.81 70.03 10.53
N PRO A 325 45.56 70.13 11.86
CA PRO A 325 45.17 68.96 12.66
C PRO A 325 43.76 68.43 12.37
N SER A 326 42.87 69.27 11.80
CA SER A 326 41.51 68.89 11.41
C SER A 326 41.37 68.50 9.93
N LEU A 327 42.47 68.56 9.17
CA LEU A 327 42.47 68.27 7.73
C LEU A 327 42.14 66.80 7.40
N PRO A 328 42.67 65.79 8.12
CA PRO A 328 42.30 64.39 7.87
C PRO A 328 40.81 64.11 8.08
N ASP A 329 40.22 64.62 9.17
CA ASP A 329 38.78 64.47 9.45
C ASP A 329 37.91 65.19 8.41
N PHE A 330 38.38 66.33 7.92
CA PHE A 330 37.72 67.09 6.86
C PHE A 330 37.76 66.36 5.51
N LEU A 331 38.91 65.78 5.13
CA LEU A 331 39.04 64.98 3.90
C LEU A 331 38.26 63.68 3.99
N ASN A 332 38.23 63.02 5.16
CA ASN A 332 37.37 61.87 5.41
C ASN A 332 35.88 62.23 5.21
N CYS A 333 35.43 63.38 5.70
CA CYS A 333 34.08 63.88 5.44
C CYS A 333 33.83 64.11 3.93
N ALA A 334 34.82 64.57 3.18
CA ALA A 334 34.71 64.81 1.73
C ALA A 334 34.66 63.49 0.94
N ASN A 335 35.49 62.52 1.31
CA ASN A 335 35.49 61.16 0.77
C ASN A 335 34.13 60.48 1.00
N ASN A 336 33.59 60.55 2.21
CA ASN A 336 32.28 59.96 2.53
C ASN A 336 31.13 60.66 1.78
N LEU A 337 31.19 61.98 1.58
CA LEU A 337 30.20 62.71 0.80
C LEU A 337 30.27 62.36 -0.69
N LEU A 338 31.49 62.15 -1.23
CA LEU A 338 31.70 61.67 -2.59
C LEU A 338 31.17 60.24 -2.75
N ALA A 339 31.54 59.34 -1.82
CA ALA A 339 31.09 57.96 -1.78
C ALA A 339 29.56 57.87 -1.73
N LEU A 340 28.92 58.66 -0.86
CA LEU A 340 27.46 58.70 -0.72
C LEU A 340 26.79 59.05 -2.05
N ARG A 341 27.33 60.00 -2.83
CA ARG A 341 26.74 60.37 -4.13
C ARG A 341 26.85 59.27 -5.17
N VAL A 342 27.97 58.54 -5.18
CA VAL A 342 28.16 57.38 -6.07
C VAL A 342 27.20 56.26 -5.65
N VAL A 343 27.09 55.98 -4.35
CA VAL A 343 26.15 54.99 -3.81
C VAL A 343 24.70 55.33 -4.14
N THR A 344 24.28 56.60 -4.01
CA THR A 344 22.92 57.02 -4.41
C THR A 344 22.67 56.77 -5.89
N CYS A 345 23.60 57.12 -6.78
CA CYS A 345 23.46 56.86 -8.22
C CYS A 345 23.39 55.35 -8.55
N ILE A 346 24.13 54.51 -7.82
CA ILE A 346 24.04 53.05 -7.91
C ILE A 346 22.64 52.56 -7.49
N MET A 347 22.13 53.02 -6.34
CA MET A 347 20.79 52.66 -5.85
C MET A 347 19.70 53.10 -6.83
N ASP A 348 19.78 54.33 -7.35
CA ASP A 348 18.82 54.86 -8.32
C ASP A 348 18.86 54.06 -9.64
N THR A 349 20.03 53.58 -10.06
CA THR A 349 20.18 52.72 -11.26
C THR A 349 19.56 51.34 -11.06
N ILE A 350 19.72 50.74 -9.87
CA ILE A 350 19.12 49.45 -9.52
C ILE A 350 17.59 49.58 -9.42
N GLU A 351 17.08 50.65 -8.81
CA GLU A 351 15.65 50.88 -8.73
C GLU A 351 15.05 51.15 -10.13
N HIS A 352 15.77 51.85 -11.02
CA HIS A 352 15.38 52.02 -12.42
C HIS A 352 15.30 50.68 -13.18
N LEU A 353 16.22 49.75 -12.92
CA LEU A 353 16.15 48.40 -13.47
C LEU A 353 14.87 47.68 -13.02
N LEU A 354 14.55 47.71 -11.73
CA LEU A 354 13.35 47.07 -11.18
C LEU A 354 12.06 47.70 -11.77
N GLN A 355 11.97 49.02 -11.79
CA GLN A 355 10.82 49.74 -12.35
C GLN A 355 10.62 49.46 -13.85
N THR A 356 11.73 49.41 -14.62
CA THR A 356 11.68 49.08 -16.05
C THR A 356 11.14 47.67 -16.30
N PHE A 357 11.44 46.73 -15.41
CA PHE A 357 11.00 45.34 -15.56
C PHE A 357 9.62 45.06 -14.95
N GLU A 358 9.10 45.97 -14.12
CA GLU A 358 7.76 45.91 -13.55
C GLU A 358 6.67 46.36 -14.53
N ASP A 359 6.93 47.39 -15.36
CA ASP A 359 6.01 47.84 -16.40
C ASP A 359 6.26 47.17 -17.76
N LYS A 360 5.28 46.39 -18.22
CA LYS A 360 5.23 45.72 -19.53
C LYS A 360 5.48 46.65 -20.73
N ARG A 361 5.23 47.96 -20.59
CA ARG A 361 5.47 48.95 -21.66
C ARG A 361 6.92 49.38 -21.76
N THR A 362 7.70 49.18 -20.70
CA THR A 362 9.11 49.61 -20.59
C THR A 362 10.11 48.45 -20.62
N VAL A 363 9.67 47.22 -20.32
CA VAL A 363 10.45 45.97 -20.44
C VAL A 363 11.01 45.81 -21.87
N PRO A 364 12.30 45.49 -22.04
CA PRO A 364 12.86 45.15 -23.36
C PRO A 364 12.15 43.96 -24.01
N LEU A 365 11.95 44.00 -25.32
CA LEU A 365 11.31 42.89 -26.04
C LEU A 365 12.30 41.75 -26.25
N PHE A 366 12.07 40.59 -25.63
CA PHE A 366 12.99 39.45 -25.70
C PHE A 366 12.63 38.45 -26.80
N LYS A 367 13.65 37.82 -27.38
CA LYS A 367 13.52 36.68 -28.27
C LYS A 367 14.08 35.44 -27.56
N LEU A 368 13.21 34.48 -27.26
CA LEU A 368 13.55 33.22 -26.59
C LEU A 368 13.26 32.04 -27.52
N GLN A 369 14.00 30.94 -27.34
CA GLN A 369 13.80 29.72 -28.12
C GLN A 369 13.18 28.62 -27.26
N LEU A 370 12.10 28.01 -27.74
CA LEU A 370 11.55 26.78 -27.15
C LEU A 370 12.23 25.58 -27.81
N LYS A 371 12.82 24.70 -27.01
CA LYS A 371 13.49 23.49 -27.47
C LYS A 371 12.85 22.26 -26.84
N CYS A 372 12.82 21.16 -27.59
CA CYS A 372 12.41 19.85 -27.10
C CYS A 372 13.54 18.86 -27.38
N GLU A 373 14.45 18.69 -26.42
CA GLU A 373 15.66 17.89 -26.53
C GLU A 373 15.86 17.11 -25.22
N SER A 374 16.55 15.97 -25.26
CA SER A 374 16.85 15.17 -24.05
C SER A 374 15.62 14.77 -23.21
N ASN A 375 14.46 14.60 -23.86
CA ASN A 375 13.18 14.29 -23.21
C ASN A 375 12.62 15.42 -22.33
N GLU A 376 12.96 16.68 -22.61
CA GLU A 376 12.44 17.84 -21.90
C GLU A 376 12.02 18.95 -22.88
N LEU A 377 10.97 19.70 -22.52
CA LEU A 377 10.49 20.86 -23.27
C LEU A 377 10.75 22.13 -22.42
N PHE A 378 11.72 22.95 -22.83
CA PHE A 378 12.19 24.08 -22.03
C PHE A 378 12.49 25.33 -22.88
N LEU A 379 12.46 26.51 -22.23
CA LEU A 379 12.91 27.77 -22.82
C LEU A 379 14.42 27.92 -22.68
N SER A 380 15.06 28.39 -23.73
CA SER A 380 16.48 28.72 -23.76
C SER A 380 16.62 30.24 -23.99
N PRO A 381 17.19 30.99 -23.02
CA PRO A 381 17.60 30.56 -21.67
C PRO A 381 16.44 30.21 -20.72
N THR A 382 16.73 29.41 -19.70
CA THR A 382 15.77 29.01 -18.66
C THR A 382 15.50 30.15 -17.66
N MET A 383 14.42 30.04 -16.87
CA MET A 383 14.10 31.06 -15.85
C MET A 383 15.25 31.25 -14.84
N ASP A 384 15.94 30.18 -14.46
CA ASP A 384 17.07 30.23 -13.54
C ASP A 384 18.31 30.88 -14.15
N GLU A 385 18.53 30.67 -15.46
CA GLU A 385 19.59 31.37 -16.20
C GLU A 385 19.29 32.87 -16.32
N ILE A 386 18.01 33.23 -16.56
CA ILE A 386 17.57 34.62 -16.58
C ILE A 386 17.80 35.28 -15.22
N CYS A 387 17.32 34.68 -14.12
CA CYS A 387 17.51 35.21 -12.76
C CYS A 387 19.00 35.41 -12.41
N ARG A 388 19.86 34.43 -12.70
CA ARG A 388 21.30 34.53 -12.46
C ARG A 388 21.96 35.64 -13.29
N ALA A 389 21.54 35.82 -14.54
CA ALA A 389 22.06 36.88 -15.38
C ALA A 389 21.71 38.28 -14.85
N PHE A 390 20.49 38.49 -14.36
CA PHE A 390 20.09 39.76 -13.73
C PHE A 390 20.78 40.02 -12.39
N GLN A 391 21.04 38.99 -11.58
CA GLN A 391 21.88 39.12 -10.39
C GLN A 391 23.30 39.58 -10.76
N GLY A 392 23.90 38.99 -11.80
CA GLY A 392 25.18 39.44 -12.32
C GLY A 392 25.19 40.90 -12.80
N ILE A 393 24.09 41.40 -13.37
CA ILE A 393 23.95 42.82 -13.73
C ILE A 393 23.97 43.71 -12.48
N VAL A 394 23.26 43.34 -11.41
CA VAL A 394 23.23 44.09 -10.15
C VAL A 394 24.60 44.13 -9.49
N GLU A 395 25.33 43.00 -9.51
CA GLU A 395 26.72 42.92 -9.03
C GLU A 395 27.64 43.83 -9.85
N GLN A 396 27.56 43.79 -11.17
CA GLN A 396 28.35 44.67 -12.06
C GLN A 396 28.12 46.15 -11.77
N ILE A 397 26.87 46.56 -11.52
CA ILE A 397 26.53 47.95 -11.17
C ILE A 397 27.08 48.32 -9.78
N SER A 398 27.03 47.38 -8.83
CA SER A 398 27.50 47.58 -7.46
C SER A 398 29.02 47.76 -7.36
N HIS A 399 29.78 47.23 -8.33
CA HIS A 399 31.23 47.40 -8.42
C HIS A 399 31.68 48.78 -8.96
N VAL A 400 30.77 49.61 -9.47
CA VAL A 400 31.11 50.93 -10.01
C VAL A 400 31.62 51.87 -8.90
N GLY A 401 32.83 52.40 -9.08
CA GLY A 401 33.41 53.38 -8.15
C GLY A 401 34.14 52.79 -6.93
N GLN A 402 34.22 51.47 -6.79
CA GLN A 402 34.95 50.81 -5.69
C GLN A 402 36.48 50.98 -5.77
N GLN A 403 37.03 51.28 -6.96
CA GLN A 403 38.46 51.46 -7.20
C GLN A 403 38.92 52.93 -7.16
N LEU A 404 38.08 53.85 -6.66
CA LEU A 404 38.43 55.26 -6.58
C LEU A 404 39.40 55.53 -5.41
N PRO A 405 40.59 56.13 -5.63
CA PRO A 405 41.50 56.49 -4.55
C PRO A 405 40.88 57.55 -3.61
N PRO A 406 41.24 57.59 -2.31
CA PRO A 406 40.78 58.66 -1.43
C PRO A 406 41.41 60.01 -1.80
N LEU A 407 40.71 61.10 -1.47
CA LEU A 407 41.19 62.46 -1.71
C LEU A 407 42.50 62.78 -0.95
N ASP A 408 42.78 62.04 0.12
CA ASP A 408 44.02 62.12 0.92
C ASP A 408 45.28 61.86 0.10
N SER A 409 45.20 60.94 -0.88
CA SER A 409 46.29 60.58 -1.80
C SER A 409 46.76 61.75 -2.65
N TRP A 410 45.94 62.79 -2.80
CA TRP A 410 46.21 63.97 -3.64
C TRP A 410 46.66 65.20 -2.84
N VAL A 411 46.67 65.14 -1.50
CA VAL A 411 46.95 66.28 -0.60
C VAL A 411 48.22 66.09 0.25
N GLY A 412 48.93 64.95 0.11
CA GLY A 412 50.18 64.69 0.83
C GLY A 412 49.97 64.35 2.32
N VAL A 413 48.77 63.87 2.70
CA VAL A 413 48.42 63.40 4.05
C VAL A 413 48.66 61.89 4.14
N LYS A 414 48.98 61.34 5.32
CA LYS A 414 49.12 59.88 5.52
C LYS A 414 47.82 59.16 5.13
N ILE A 415 47.91 58.28 4.15
CA ILE A 415 46.80 57.47 3.64
C ILE A 415 46.38 56.46 4.72
N GLN A 416 45.09 56.45 5.09
CA GLN A 416 44.53 55.48 6.04
C GLN A 416 43.85 54.28 5.36
N GLN A 417 43.42 54.42 4.10
CA GLN A 417 42.73 53.40 3.29
C GLN A 417 43.15 53.53 1.82
N GLU A 418 43.32 52.43 1.07
CA GLU A 418 43.75 52.48 -0.34
C GLU A 418 42.66 52.98 -1.30
N TYR A 419 41.39 52.75 -0.98
CA TYR A 419 40.23 53.12 -1.80
C TYR A 419 39.11 53.74 -0.97
N ILE A 420 38.25 54.53 -1.63
CA ILE A 420 37.02 55.07 -1.03
C ILE A 420 36.01 53.93 -0.82
N LYS A 421 35.41 53.85 0.38
CA LYS A 421 34.38 52.86 0.72
C LYS A 421 33.04 53.17 0.02
N VAL A 422 32.94 52.82 -1.26
CA VAL A 422 31.70 52.82 -2.05
C VAL A 422 31.08 51.43 -1.97
N ALA A 423 30.36 51.14 -0.88
CA ALA A 423 29.72 49.84 -0.68
C ALA A 423 28.24 50.02 -0.34
N LEU A 424 27.39 49.23 -0.99
CA LEU A 424 25.98 49.11 -0.63
C LEU A 424 25.82 48.31 0.67
N PRO A 425 24.84 48.63 1.53
CA PRO A 425 24.50 47.78 2.67
C PRO A 425 24.07 46.39 2.21
N GLU A 426 24.54 45.33 2.89
CA GLU A 426 24.20 43.93 2.58
C GLU A 426 22.69 43.69 2.60
N LEU A 427 21.99 44.23 3.61
CA LEU A 427 20.53 44.16 3.72
C LEU A 427 19.79 44.77 2.53
N TYR A 428 20.38 45.78 1.87
CA TYR A 428 19.78 46.38 0.67
C TYR A 428 19.98 45.49 -0.56
N LEU A 429 21.14 44.84 -0.70
CA LEU A 429 21.42 43.90 -1.79
C LEU A 429 20.53 42.65 -1.70
N GLU A 430 20.35 42.09 -0.51
CA GLU A 430 19.45 40.95 -0.28
C GLU A 430 18.00 41.29 -0.65
N GLU A 431 17.52 42.46 -0.23
CA GLU A 431 16.17 42.93 -0.54
C GLU A 431 15.98 43.21 -2.04
N VAL A 432 16.99 43.79 -2.71
CA VAL A 432 16.98 44.01 -4.17
C VAL A 432 16.96 42.67 -4.92
N HIS A 433 17.78 41.69 -4.53
CA HIS A 433 17.80 40.38 -5.18
C HIS A 433 16.45 39.67 -5.03
N ARG A 434 15.83 39.73 -3.85
CA ARG A 434 14.49 39.18 -3.61
C ARG A 434 13.43 39.86 -4.49
N ARG A 435 13.38 41.19 -4.48
CA ARG A 435 12.46 41.98 -5.33
C ARG A 435 12.68 41.68 -6.82
N MET A 436 13.94 41.53 -7.25
CA MET A 436 14.30 41.22 -8.64
C MET A 436 13.74 39.88 -9.09
N VAL A 437 13.93 38.82 -8.29
CA VAL A 437 13.41 37.48 -8.63
C VAL A 437 11.89 37.49 -8.73
N GLU A 438 11.20 38.14 -7.79
CA GLU A 438 9.73 38.27 -7.82
C GLU A 438 9.25 39.03 -9.06
N THR A 439 9.91 40.14 -9.40
CA THR A 439 9.56 40.94 -10.58
C THR A 439 9.80 40.14 -11.87
N LEU A 440 10.96 39.48 -12.00
CA LEU A 440 11.26 38.67 -13.19
C LEU A 440 10.29 37.51 -13.35
N GLN A 441 9.96 36.79 -12.27
CA GLN A 441 8.97 35.70 -12.33
C GLN A 441 7.59 36.20 -12.79
N ARG A 442 7.13 37.35 -12.29
CA ARG A 442 5.87 37.96 -12.73
C ARG A 442 5.93 38.42 -14.18
N THR A 443 7.04 39.01 -14.61
CA THR A 443 7.21 39.53 -15.97
C THR A 443 7.26 38.42 -17.01
N PHE A 444 8.01 37.35 -16.75
CA PHE A 444 8.16 36.19 -17.65
C PHE A 444 7.05 35.13 -17.49
N GLN A 445 6.12 35.30 -16.53
CA GLN A 445 4.98 34.40 -16.30
C GLN A 445 4.22 34.02 -17.59
N PRO A 446 3.90 34.95 -18.53
CA PRO A 446 3.14 34.60 -19.73
C PRO A 446 3.85 33.57 -20.62
N PHE A 447 5.19 33.62 -20.69
CA PHE A 447 5.98 32.63 -21.41
C PHE A 447 5.95 31.28 -20.68
N ASN A 448 6.19 31.29 -19.37
CA ASN A 448 6.21 30.06 -18.56
C ASN A 448 4.86 29.33 -18.60
N SER A 449 3.74 30.04 -18.42
CA SER A 449 2.40 29.44 -18.50
C SER A 449 2.03 28.94 -19.91
N TYR A 450 2.64 29.48 -20.98
CA TYR A 450 2.47 28.93 -22.32
C TYR A 450 3.22 27.61 -22.48
N VAL A 451 4.47 27.55 -21.99
CA VAL A 451 5.31 26.36 -22.06
C VAL A 451 4.77 25.25 -21.19
N GLU A 452 4.29 25.53 -19.99
CA GLU A 452 3.63 24.54 -19.10
C GLU A 452 2.38 23.91 -19.74
N ARG A 453 1.60 24.68 -20.50
CA ARG A 453 0.45 24.16 -21.24
C ARG A 453 0.88 23.21 -22.35
N LEU A 454 1.93 23.56 -23.12
CA LEU A 454 2.49 22.70 -24.14
C LEU A 454 3.13 21.44 -23.54
N TYR A 455 3.85 21.60 -22.43
CA TYR A 455 4.43 20.51 -21.66
C TYR A 455 3.36 19.53 -21.22
N SER A 456 2.32 20.01 -20.54
CA SER A 456 1.22 19.17 -20.04
C SER A 456 0.49 18.43 -21.16
N LYS A 457 0.32 19.10 -22.31
CA LYS A 457 -0.36 18.54 -23.47
C LYS A 457 0.45 17.44 -24.17
N PHE A 458 1.75 17.63 -24.34
CA PHE A 458 2.61 16.72 -25.10
C PHE A 458 3.47 15.80 -24.23
N LYS A 459 3.34 15.85 -22.90
CA LYS A 459 4.09 15.01 -21.94
C LYS A 459 4.13 13.54 -22.34
N VAL A 460 3.00 13.00 -22.80
CA VAL A 460 2.82 11.58 -23.18
C VAL A 460 3.82 11.12 -24.25
N VAL A 461 4.34 12.04 -25.05
CA VAL A 461 5.15 11.75 -26.23
C VAL A 461 6.65 11.67 -25.92
N PHE A 462 7.17 12.64 -25.16
CA PHE A 462 8.61 12.78 -24.94
C PHE A 462 9.06 12.25 -23.58
N ASP A 463 8.16 12.08 -22.61
CA ASP A 463 8.49 11.60 -21.26
C ASP A 463 9.00 10.14 -21.25
N PRO A 464 10.17 9.85 -20.65
CA PRO A 464 10.77 8.52 -20.67
C PRO A 464 9.96 7.45 -19.94
N GLU A 465 9.27 7.82 -18.86
CA GLU A 465 8.43 6.92 -18.07
C GLU A 465 7.20 6.49 -18.87
N THR A 466 6.57 7.44 -19.54
CA THR A 466 5.44 7.16 -20.43
C THR A 466 5.85 6.28 -21.62
N ARG A 467 7.05 6.45 -22.18
CA ARG A 467 7.58 5.55 -23.22
C ARG A 467 7.81 4.13 -22.72
N ARG A 468 8.35 3.96 -21.51
CA ARG A 468 8.45 2.65 -20.86
C ARG A 468 7.08 2.03 -20.62
N ASN A 469 6.11 2.84 -20.20
CA ASN A 469 4.73 2.40 -20.03
C ASN A 469 4.10 1.96 -21.35
N ILE A 470 4.45 2.55 -22.49
CA ILE A 470 3.95 2.11 -23.81
C ILE A 470 4.56 0.76 -24.22
N VAL A 471 5.83 0.50 -23.90
CA VAL A 471 6.47 -0.81 -24.09
C VAL A 471 5.88 -1.86 -23.13
N ALA A 472 5.60 -1.50 -21.87
CA ALA A 472 4.88 -2.37 -20.94
C ALA A 472 3.42 -2.59 -21.40
N TYR A 473 2.78 -1.56 -21.96
CA TYR A 473 1.42 -1.61 -22.50
C TYR A 473 1.34 -2.61 -23.66
N ALA A 474 2.36 -2.65 -24.54
CA ALA A 474 2.50 -3.62 -25.61
C ALA A 474 2.53 -5.09 -25.14
N SER A 475 3.00 -5.34 -23.92
CA SER A 475 3.02 -6.69 -23.31
C SER A 475 1.72 -7.09 -22.59
N THR A 476 0.78 -6.15 -22.42
CA THR A 476 -0.55 -6.46 -21.89
C THR A 476 -1.46 -6.92 -23.01
N GLY A 477 -2.09 -8.10 -22.87
CA GLY A 477 -2.93 -8.76 -23.88
C GLY A 477 -4.24 -8.04 -24.22
N ARG A 478 -4.13 -6.79 -24.69
CA ARG A 478 -5.25 -5.93 -25.09
C ARG A 478 -5.62 -6.13 -26.55
N THR A 479 -6.81 -5.65 -26.91
CA THR A 479 -7.38 -5.87 -28.24
C THR A 479 -6.67 -5.04 -29.33
N PHE A 480 -6.60 -5.58 -30.55
CA PHE A 480 -6.00 -4.92 -31.72
C PHE A 480 -6.58 -3.51 -31.97
N GLN A 481 -7.88 -3.32 -31.69
CA GLN A 481 -8.59 -2.05 -31.90
C GLN A 481 -8.13 -0.93 -30.95
N GLU A 482 -7.75 -1.27 -29.72
CA GLU A 482 -7.23 -0.28 -28.76
C GLU A 482 -5.87 0.28 -29.20
N TYR A 483 -5.00 -0.56 -29.78
CA TYR A 483 -3.74 -0.12 -30.35
C TYR A 483 -3.94 0.79 -31.56
N VAL A 484 -4.93 0.50 -32.41
CA VAL A 484 -5.33 1.36 -33.53
C VAL A 484 -5.79 2.73 -33.03
N SER A 485 -6.66 2.78 -32.01
CA SER A 485 -7.10 4.05 -31.40
C SER A 485 -5.92 4.88 -30.90
N LYS A 486 -4.92 4.25 -30.27
CA LYS A 486 -3.72 4.97 -29.82
C LYS A 486 -2.88 5.52 -30.98
N VAL A 487 -2.79 4.80 -32.09
CA VAL A 487 -2.12 5.32 -33.30
C VAL A 487 -2.89 6.52 -33.86
N GLU A 488 -4.21 6.51 -33.80
CA GLU A 488 -5.05 7.67 -34.18
C GLU A 488 -4.83 8.87 -33.26
N ASP A 489 -4.74 8.67 -31.94
CA ASP A 489 -4.41 9.72 -30.96
C ASP A 489 -3.03 10.34 -31.27
N LEU A 490 -2.02 9.52 -31.58
CA LEU A 490 -0.69 10.00 -31.96
C LEU A 490 -0.71 10.75 -33.30
N ASN A 491 -1.52 10.31 -34.27
CA ASN A 491 -1.72 11.05 -35.52
C ASN A 491 -2.40 12.39 -35.28
N GLN A 492 -3.31 12.48 -34.31
CA GLN A 492 -3.92 13.74 -33.89
C GLN A 492 -2.86 14.67 -33.27
N PHE A 493 -1.97 14.17 -32.41
CA PHE A 493 -0.85 14.98 -31.90
C PHE A 493 0.07 15.47 -33.02
N ILE A 494 0.40 14.63 -34.01
CA ILE A 494 1.19 15.05 -35.18
C ILE A 494 0.51 16.18 -35.95
N ARG A 495 -0.81 16.12 -36.15
CA ARG A 495 -1.57 17.21 -36.80
C ARG A 495 -1.51 18.49 -35.99
N GLU A 496 -1.64 18.38 -34.68
CA GLU A 496 -1.60 19.52 -33.77
C GLU A 496 -0.21 20.17 -33.70
N ILE A 497 0.86 19.38 -33.63
CA ILE A 497 2.24 19.87 -33.64
C ILE A 497 2.56 20.56 -34.97
N ASN A 498 2.14 19.96 -36.09
CA ASN A 498 2.28 20.60 -37.41
C ASN A 498 1.48 21.91 -37.52
N GLY A 499 0.33 21.99 -36.82
CA GLY A 499 -0.50 23.19 -36.72
C GLY A 499 0.05 24.29 -35.80
N MET A 500 1.07 24.01 -34.98
CA MET A 500 1.68 25.02 -34.12
C MET A 500 2.39 26.10 -34.96
N PRO A 501 2.26 27.40 -34.60
CA PRO A 501 2.98 28.46 -35.27
C PRO A 501 4.50 28.35 -35.01
N ASN A 502 5.33 28.83 -35.93
CA ASN A 502 6.78 28.86 -35.73
C ASN A 502 7.21 29.93 -34.71
N HIS A 503 6.40 30.97 -34.55
CA HIS A 503 6.62 32.10 -33.64
C HIS A 503 5.33 32.40 -32.87
N GLU A 504 5.42 32.51 -31.54
CA GLU A 504 4.32 32.96 -30.68
C GLU A 504 4.68 34.31 -30.04
N TYR A 505 3.77 35.27 -30.12
CA TYR A 505 4.01 36.66 -29.75
C TYR A 505 3.33 37.02 -28.43
N PHE A 506 4.06 37.69 -27.55
CA PHE A 506 3.59 38.17 -26.25
C PHE A 506 3.99 39.63 -26.04
N SER A 507 3.40 40.27 -25.04
CA SER A 507 3.66 41.68 -24.69
C SER A 507 5.13 41.99 -24.32
N ILE A 508 5.86 40.99 -23.85
CA ILE A 508 7.26 41.08 -23.42
C ILE A 508 8.26 40.50 -24.44
N GLY A 509 7.80 39.91 -25.56
CA GLY A 509 8.69 39.29 -26.54
C GLY A 509 8.07 38.16 -27.36
N VAL A 510 8.92 37.39 -28.04
CA VAL A 510 8.54 36.30 -28.97
C VAL A 510 9.21 34.98 -28.59
N ILE A 511 8.47 33.88 -28.67
CA ILE A 511 8.98 32.52 -28.51
C ILE A 511 9.11 31.86 -29.89
N HIS A 512 10.32 31.43 -30.23
CA HIS A 512 10.64 30.67 -31.44
C HIS A 512 10.46 29.17 -31.17
N GLN A 513 9.55 28.52 -31.87
CA GLN A 513 9.12 27.14 -31.57
C GLN A 513 9.56 26.09 -32.59
N ALA A 514 10.31 26.48 -33.64
CA ALA A 514 10.72 25.57 -34.71
C ALA A 514 11.47 24.33 -34.19
N ALA A 515 12.45 24.53 -33.29
CA ALA A 515 13.22 23.43 -32.70
C ALA A 515 12.36 22.51 -31.81
N ALA A 516 11.44 23.07 -31.03
CA ALA A 516 10.49 22.28 -30.25
C ALA A 516 9.54 21.47 -31.14
N LYS A 517 9.07 22.01 -32.27
CA LYS A 517 8.23 21.28 -33.22
C LYS A 517 8.97 20.08 -33.81
N GLU A 518 10.23 20.26 -34.23
CA GLU A 518 11.05 19.17 -34.75
C GLU A 518 11.26 18.06 -33.70
N GLY A 519 11.63 18.44 -32.47
CA GLY A 519 11.80 17.49 -31.37
C GLY A 519 10.51 16.74 -31.02
N LEU A 520 9.40 17.46 -30.86
CA LEU A 520 8.09 16.85 -30.56
C LEU A 520 7.63 15.90 -31.67
N LEU A 521 7.82 16.28 -32.95
CA LEU A 521 7.49 15.40 -34.08
C LEU A 521 8.35 14.14 -34.07
N TYR A 522 9.67 14.29 -33.84
CA TYR A 522 10.58 13.15 -33.75
C TYR A 522 10.12 12.16 -32.67
N TYR A 523 9.86 12.64 -31.44
CA TYR A 523 9.39 11.78 -30.35
C TYR A 523 8.02 11.15 -30.63
N THR A 524 7.09 11.89 -31.25
CA THR A 524 5.76 11.34 -31.60
C THR A 524 5.86 10.24 -32.63
N GLU A 525 6.70 10.44 -33.64
CA GLU A 525 6.93 9.47 -34.71
C GLU A 525 7.65 8.21 -34.21
N GLU A 526 8.62 8.35 -33.31
CA GLU A 526 9.30 7.21 -32.67
C GLU A 526 8.31 6.33 -31.89
N VAL A 527 7.44 6.93 -31.08
CA VAL A 527 6.43 6.20 -30.31
C VAL A 527 5.39 5.56 -31.24
N ARG A 528 4.95 6.29 -32.28
CA ARG A 528 4.02 5.76 -33.29
C ARG A 528 4.59 4.54 -34.00
N ARG A 529 5.88 4.58 -34.40
CA ARG A 529 6.57 3.47 -35.05
C ARG A 529 6.58 2.21 -34.17
N LEU A 530 6.92 2.34 -32.88
CA LEU A 530 6.98 1.21 -31.94
C LEU A 530 5.63 0.50 -31.80
N ILE A 531 4.52 1.25 -31.71
CA ILE A 531 3.17 0.67 -31.62
C ILE A 531 2.79 -0.03 -32.93
N ILE A 532 3.11 0.56 -34.08
CA ILE A 532 2.86 -0.03 -35.40
C ILE A 532 3.64 -1.34 -35.58
N GLU A 533 4.90 -1.40 -35.15
CA GLU A 533 5.72 -2.62 -35.21
C GLU A 533 5.08 -3.75 -34.38
N GLU A 534 4.52 -3.43 -33.21
CA GLU A 534 3.82 -4.42 -32.39
C GLU A 534 2.50 -4.89 -33.00
N LEU A 535 1.71 -3.97 -33.58
CA LEU A 535 0.50 -4.30 -34.34
C LEU A 535 0.78 -5.27 -35.50
N VAL A 536 1.89 -5.07 -36.23
CA VAL A 536 2.34 -5.95 -37.31
C VAL A 536 2.72 -7.33 -36.77
N LYS A 537 3.47 -7.41 -35.67
CA LYS A 537 3.83 -8.69 -35.03
C LYS A 537 2.58 -9.45 -34.56
N SER A 538 1.67 -8.76 -33.88
CA SER A 538 0.42 -9.34 -33.36
C SER A 538 -0.43 -9.96 -34.48
N HIS A 539 -0.63 -9.22 -35.57
CA HIS A 539 -1.36 -9.74 -36.74
C HIS A 539 -0.67 -10.95 -37.38
N ARG A 540 0.67 -10.93 -37.49
CA ARG A 540 1.44 -12.05 -38.03
C ARG A 540 1.26 -13.30 -37.15
N ALA A 541 1.33 -13.15 -35.83
CA ALA A 541 1.10 -14.24 -34.88
C ALA A 541 -0.31 -14.80 -35.00
N TYR A 542 -1.33 -13.94 -35.11
CA TYR A 542 -2.72 -14.34 -35.30
C TYR A 542 -2.92 -15.17 -36.58
N ASN A 543 -2.30 -14.78 -37.68
CA ASN A 543 -2.36 -15.55 -38.93
C ASN A 543 -1.65 -16.91 -38.83
N LEU A 544 -0.52 -16.97 -38.13
CA LEU A 544 0.19 -18.24 -37.88
C LEU A 544 -0.66 -19.19 -37.02
N GLU A 545 -1.35 -18.68 -36.00
CA GLU A 545 -2.26 -19.48 -35.17
C GLU A 545 -3.39 -20.11 -36.01
N ILE A 546 -4.00 -19.31 -36.89
CA ILE A 546 -5.02 -19.80 -37.82
C ILE A 546 -4.44 -20.89 -38.73
N CYS A 547 -3.27 -20.65 -39.35
CA CYS A 547 -2.62 -21.64 -40.21
C CYS A 547 -2.29 -22.93 -39.47
N ASN A 548 -1.77 -22.85 -38.24
CA ASN A 548 -1.45 -24.00 -37.42
C ASN A 548 -2.70 -24.81 -37.02
N THR A 549 -3.82 -24.12 -36.79
CA THR A 549 -5.10 -24.80 -36.52
C THR A 549 -5.54 -25.61 -37.74
N PHE A 550 -5.46 -25.05 -38.96
CA PHE A 550 -5.73 -25.81 -40.19
C PHE A 550 -4.77 -26.97 -40.40
N GLU A 551 -3.49 -26.80 -40.07
CA GLU A 551 -2.51 -27.88 -40.15
C GLU A 551 -2.80 -29.01 -39.17
N THR A 552 -3.23 -28.67 -37.95
CA THR A 552 -3.64 -29.67 -36.95
C THR A 552 -4.85 -30.48 -37.43
N ILE A 553 -5.82 -29.83 -38.09
CA ILE A 553 -6.96 -30.52 -38.70
C ILE A 553 -6.46 -31.47 -39.80
N ARG A 554 -5.53 -31.02 -40.66
CA ARG A 554 -4.96 -31.86 -41.73
C ARG A 554 -4.23 -33.09 -41.18
N GLU A 555 -3.41 -32.90 -40.16
CA GLU A 555 -2.64 -33.99 -39.54
C GLU A 555 -3.58 -35.02 -38.92
N ARG A 556 -4.59 -34.58 -38.16
CA ARG A 556 -5.58 -35.47 -37.56
C ARG A 556 -6.41 -36.21 -38.60
N ALA A 557 -6.80 -35.54 -39.69
CA ALA A 557 -7.55 -36.15 -40.78
C ALA A 557 -6.73 -37.20 -41.57
N SER A 558 -5.40 -37.12 -41.50
CA SER A 558 -4.47 -38.05 -42.17
C SER A 558 -4.13 -39.28 -41.32
N ASN A 559 -4.49 -39.30 -40.03
CA ASN A 559 -4.27 -40.45 -39.16
C ASN A 559 -5.30 -41.54 -39.47
N VAL A 560 -4.82 -42.75 -39.71
CA VAL A 560 -5.65 -43.95 -39.93
C VAL A 560 -5.96 -44.58 -38.56
N PRO A 561 -7.21 -44.53 -38.07
CA PRO A 561 -7.57 -45.14 -36.79
C PRO A 561 -7.57 -46.67 -36.90
N ASN A 562 -7.06 -47.36 -35.87
CA ASN A 562 -6.97 -48.82 -35.83
C ASN A 562 -8.04 -49.46 -34.93
N THR A 563 -8.70 -48.66 -34.09
CA THR A 563 -9.71 -49.11 -33.13
C THR A 563 -11.05 -48.43 -33.37
N THR A 564 -12.15 -49.10 -32.98
CA THR A 564 -13.52 -48.57 -33.11
C THR A 564 -13.70 -47.24 -32.39
N LYS A 565 -13.07 -47.08 -31.22
CA LYS A 565 -13.13 -45.86 -30.42
C LYS A 565 -12.41 -44.69 -31.11
N GLU A 566 -11.17 -44.90 -31.56
CA GLU A 566 -10.40 -43.88 -32.29
C GLU A 566 -11.10 -43.46 -33.59
N LEU A 567 -11.74 -44.42 -34.27
CA LEU A 567 -12.51 -44.14 -35.48
C LEU A 567 -13.67 -43.20 -35.16
N LEU A 568 -14.51 -43.51 -34.16
CA LEU A 568 -15.66 -42.68 -33.81
C LEU A 568 -15.25 -41.30 -33.27
N GLU A 569 -14.21 -41.22 -32.44
CA GLU A 569 -13.65 -39.95 -31.97
C GLU A 569 -13.14 -39.10 -33.15
N LEU A 570 -12.47 -39.71 -34.13
CA LEU A 570 -12.07 -39.04 -35.36
C LEU A 570 -13.29 -38.57 -36.15
N GLY A 571 -14.33 -39.39 -36.26
CA GLY A 571 -15.59 -39.04 -36.93
C GLY A 571 -16.32 -37.86 -36.28
N GLU A 572 -16.50 -37.89 -34.97
CA GLU A 572 -17.10 -36.79 -34.19
C GLU A 572 -16.27 -35.50 -34.31
N TYR A 573 -14.95 -35.63 -34.19
CA TYR A 573 -14.04 -34.49 -34.35
C TYR A 573 -14.08 -33.93 -35.77
N MET A 574 -14.14 -34.76 -36.81
CA MET A 574 -14.26 -34.32 -38.21
C MET A 574 -15.61 -33.64 -38.48
N LEU A 575 -16.70 -34.12 -37.88
CA LEU A 575 -18.01 -33.46 -37.94
C LEU A 575 -17.99 -32.09 -37.24
N TYR A 576 -17.39 -32.01 -36.04
CA TYR A 576 -17.18 -30.75 -35.33
C TYR A 576 -16.27 -29.81 -36.13
N ALA A 577 -15.18 -30.34 -36.69
CA ALA A 577 -14.21 -29.59 -37.46
C ALA A 577 -14.87 -29.00 -38.70
N ALA A 578 -15.57 -29.81 -39.50
CA ALA A 578 -16.24 -29.39 -40.73
C ALA A 578 -17.40 -28.41 -40.50
N SER A 579 -18.02 -28.40 -39.31
CA SER A 579 -19.15 -27.52 -38.98
C SER A 579 -18.74 -26.31 -38.14
N THR A 580 -18.46 -26.51 -36.85
CA THR A 580 -18.31 -25.46 -35.85
C THR A 580 -16.94 -24.81 -35.91
N LEU A 581 -15.87 -25.61 -36.03
CA LEU A 581 -14.49 -25.10 -36.09
C LEU A 581 -14.25 -24.37 -37.41
N MET A 582 -14.74 -24.90 -38.54
CA MET A 582 -14.67 -24.22 -39.83
C MET A 582 -15.35 -22.85 -39.79
N ARG A 583 -16.56 -22.74 -39.22
CA ARG A 583 -17.24 -21.45 -39.06
C ARG A 583 -16.43 -20.47 -38.21
N SER A 584 -15.86 -20.94 -37.09
CA SER A 584 -15.00 -20.13 -36.24
C SER A 584 -13.74 -19.65 -36.97
N LEU A 585 -13.10 -20.52 -37.76
CA LEU A 585 -11.91 -20.17 -38.55
C LEU A 585 -12.24 -19.17 -39.67
N GLU A 586 -13.42 -19.27 -40.30
CA GLU A 586 -13.90 -18.27 -41.27
C GLU A 586 -14.11 -16.90 -40.62
N GLU A 587 -14.65 -16.84 -39.41
CA GLU A 587 -14.80 -15.60 -38.63
C GLU A 587 -13.43 -15.02 -38.22
N LYS A 588 -12.48 -15.86 -37.79
CA LYS A 588 -11.10 -15.46 -37.48
C LYS A 588 -10.38 -14.91 -38.72
N ILE A 589 -10.50 -15.58 -39.88
CA ILE A 589 -9.93 -15.08 -41.14
C ILE A 589 -10.56 -13.75 -41.55
N THR A 590 -11.87 -13.60 -41.40
CA THR A 590 -12.57 -12.34 -41.68
C THR A 590 -12.06 -11.21 -40.78
N SER A 591 -11.80 -11.51 -39.50
CA SER A 591 -11.24 -10.56 -38.54
C SER A 591 -9.79 -10.18 -38.90
N SER A 592 -8.98 -11.16 -39.28
CA SER A 592 -7.62 -10.94 -39.80
C SER A 592 -7.62 -10.03 -41.04
N LEU A 593 -8.52 -10.25 -42.00
CA LEU A 593 -8.65 -9.38 -43.17
C LEU A 593 -8.98 -7.92 -42.81
N ARG A 594 -9.84 -7.70 -41.80
CA ARG A 594 -10.13 -6.35 -41.30
C ARG A 594 -8.91 -5.71 -40.67
N MET A 595 -8.17 -6.46 -39.86
CA MET A 595 -6.92 -5.98 -39.26
C MET A 595 -5.87 -5.65 -40.33
N MET A 596 -5.73 -6.47 -41.38
CA MET A 596 -4.83 -6.20 -42.51
C MET A 596 -5.19 -4.91 -43.23
N ALA A 597 -6.48 -4.65 -43.47
CA ALA A 597 -6.95 -3.42 -44.12
C ALA A 597 -6.54 -2.17 -43.31
N LEU A 598 -6.63 -2.24 -41.98
CA LEU A 598 -6.16 -1.17 -41.08
C LEU A 598 -4.64 -1.01 -41.12
N LEU A 599 -3.88 -2.11 -41.11
CA LEU A 599 -2.40 -2.07 -41.19
C LEU A 599 -1.89 -1.47 -42.50
N ILE A 600 -2.49 -1.80 -43.64
CA ILE A 600 -2.09 -1.24 -44.95
C ILE A 600 -2.28 0.28 -44.97
N GLY A 601 -3.28 0.80 -44.25
CA GLY A 601 -3.49 2.24 -44.09
C GLY A 601 -2.44 2.93 -43.21
N MET A 602 -1.74 2.19 -42.35
CA MET A 602 -0.81 2.72 -41.35
C MET A 602 0.67 2.49 -41.70
N THR A 603 0.99 1.39 -42.39
CA THR A 603 2.37 0.98 -42.66
C THR A 603 2.51 0.13 -43.92
N THR A 604 3.73 0.07 -44.45
CA THR A 604 4.09 -0.83 -45.55
C THR A 604 4.41 -2.23 -45.00
N LEU A 605 3.61 -3.22 -45.39
CA LEU A 605 3.81 -4.61 -44.99
C LEU A 605 4.94 -5.27 -45.80
N THR A 606 5.67 -6.19 -45.15
CA THR A 606 6.72 -6.98 -45.80
C THR A 606 6.13 -8.02 -46.74
N LYS A 607 6.92 -8.47 -47.73
CA LYS A 607 6.50 -9.50 -48.68
C LYS A 607 6.07 -10.79 -47.96
N ASP A 608 6.85 -11.23 -46.97
CA ASP A 608 6.58 -12.43 -46.18
C ASP A 608 5.25 -12.35 -45.42
N HIS A 609 4.90 -11.17 -44.89
CA HIS A 609 3.63 -10.97 -44.19
C HIS A 609 2.44 -11.10 -45.14
N ILE A 610 2.55 -10.55 -46.35
CA ILE A 610 1.52 -10.68 -47.39
C ILE A 610 1.37 -12.13 -47.83
N GLU A 611 2.48 -12.85 -48.01
CA GLU A 611 2.48 -14.27 -48.36
C GLU A 611 1.81 -15.14 -47.28
N LEU A 612 2.10 -14.90 -45.99
CA LEU A 612 1.43 -15.57 -44.88
C LEU A 612 -0.08 -15.32 -44.87
N ASN A 613 -0.51 -14.08 -45.11
CA ASN A 613 -1.93 -13.77 -45.18
C ASN A 613 -2.62 -14.47 -46.36
N ASN A 614 -1.98 -14.50 -47.53
CA ASN A 614 -2.48 -15.26 -48.68
C ASN A 614 -2.60 -16.75 -48.33
N ALA A 615 -1.58 -17.34 -47.69
CA ALA A 615 -1.64 -18.73 -47.24
C ALA A 615 -2.82 -18.99 -46.28
N THR A 616 -3.04 -18.08 -45.32
CA THR A 616 -4.14 -18.13 -44.35
C THR A 616 -5.51 -18.16 -45.05
N ILE A 617 -5.73 -17.33 -46.07
CA ILE A 617 -6.98 -17.29 -46.85
C ILE A 617 -7.13 -18.55 -47.72
N HIS A 618 -6.03 -19.01 -48.33
CA HIS A 618 -6.05 -20.18 -49.20
C HIS A 618 -6.37 -21.49 -48.48
N TRP A 619 -6.17 -21.58 -47.17
CA TRP A 619 -6.56 -22.74 -46.36
C TRP A 619 -8.03 -23.13 -46.49
N LEU A 620 -8.95 -22.15 -46.61
CA LEU A 620 -10.38 -22.39 -46.81
C LEU A 620 -10.70 -23.20 -48.08
N LYS A 621 -9.82 -23.16 -49.08
CA LYS A 621 -9.92 -23.99 -50.29
C LYS A 621 -9.16 -25.32 -50.14
N ARG A 622 -7.99 -25.30 -49.51
CA ARG A 622 -7.11 -26.48 -49.35
C ARG A 622 -7.70 -27.54 -48.43
N ILE A 623 -8.49 -27.16 -47.43
CA ILE A 623 -9.00 -28.08 -46.41
C ILE A 623 -10.17 -28.97 -46.89
N ARG A 624 -10.94 -28.52 -47.89
CA ARG A 624 -12.11 -29.25 -48.41
C ARG A 624 -11.80 -30.67 -48.92
N PRO A 625 -10.81 -30.87 -49.82
CA PRO A 625 -10.48 -32.22 -50.29
C PRO A 625 -9.95 -33.13 -49.16
N ILE A 626 -9.40 -32.56 -48.08
CA ILE A 626 -8.92 -33.33 -46.92
C ILE A 626 -10.11 -33.91 -46.13
N PHE A 627 -11.17 -33.13 -45.94
CA PHE A 627 -12.41 -33.63 -45.31
C PHE A 627 -13.09 -34.72 -46.15
N GLU A 628 -13.15 -34.54 -47.48
CA GLU A 628 -13.72 -35.54 -48.39
C GLU A 628 -12.93 -36.87 -48.35
N HIS A 629 -11.60 -36.80 -48.35
CA HIS A 629 -10.75 -37.99 -48.23
C HIS A 629 -10.91 -38.68 -46.88
N SER A 630 -10.88 -37.93 -45.77
CA SER A 630 -11.04 -38.48 -44.41
C SER A 630 -12.41 -39.15 -44.21
N SER A 631 -13.47 -38.57 -44.78
CA SER A 631 -14.82 -39.17 -44.75
C SER A 631 -14.89 -40.49 -45.51
N ALA A 632 -14.21 -40.60 -46.67
CA ALA A 632 -14.18 -41.84 -47.44
C ALA A 632 -13.40 -42.95 -46.71
N THR A 633 -12.25 -42.60 -46.11
CA THR A 633 -11.45 -43.53 -45.31
C THR A 633 -12.20 -43.99 -44.05
N TYR A 634 -12.96 -43.10 -43.41
CA TYR A 634 -13.77 -43.44 -42.24
C TYR A 634 -14.79 -44.54 -42.53
N GLU A 635 -15.55 -44.43 -43.63
CA GLU A 635 -16.56 -45.44 -44.00
C GLU A 635 -15.93 -46.80 -44.34
N GLN A 636 -14.75 -46.81 -44.98
CA GLN A 636 -14.03 -48.04 -45.28
C GLN A 636 -13.58 -48.77 -44.01
N ILE A 637 -12.94 -48.07 -43.07
CA ILE A 637 -12.45 -48.68 -41.81
C ILE A 637 -13.62 -49.11 -40.92
N LYS A 638 -14.73 -48.35 -40.93
CA LYS A 638 -15.94 -48.70 -40.21
C LYS A 638 -16.46 -50.07 -40.61
N PHE A 639 -16.54 -50.34 -41.91
CA PHE A 639 -16.98 -51.63 -42.43
C PHE A 639 -16.06 -52.79 -41.99
N GLU A 640 -14.75 -52.61 -42.09
CA GLU A 640 -13.76 -53.64 -41.68
C GLU A 640 -13.83 -53.97 -40.17
N LEU A 641 -14.17 -53.00 -39.32
CA LEU A 641 -14.32 -53.21 -37.88
C LEU A 641 -15.66 -53.87 -37.52
N GLU A 642 -16.75 -53.56 -38.23
CA GLU A 642 -18.04 -54.24 -38.07
C GLU A 642 -17.93 -55.74 -38.40
N GLU A 643 -17.20 -56.11 -39.46
CA GLU A 643 -16.95 -57.52 -39.83
C GLU A 643 -16.14 -58.28 -38.76
N LYS A 644 -15.09 -57.65 -38.20
CA LYS A 644 -14.29 -58.24 -37.12
C LYS A 644 -15.09 -58.45 -35.83
N LEU A 645 -16.01 -57.55 -35.51
CA LEU A 645 -16.88 -57.68 -34.33
C LEU A 645 -17.77 -58.92 -34.42
N GLN A 646 -18.36 -59.17 -35.60
CA GLN A 646 -19.18 -60.35 -35.84
C GLN A 646 -18.40 -61.66 -35.66
N GLN A 647 -17.16 -61.72 -36.17
CA GLN A 647 -16.30 -62.88 -36.00
C GLN A 647 -15.97 -63.16 -34.51
N LYS A 648 -15.69 -62.13 -33.71
CA LYS A 648 -15.41 -62.27 -32.27
C LYS A 648 -16.60 -62.87 -31.50
N ILE A 649 -17.83 -62.52 -31.88
CA ILE A 649 -19.06 -63.04 -31.26
C ILE A 649 -19.21 -64.54 -31.51
N GLU A 650 -18.97 -64.97 -32.75
CA GLU A 650 -19.06 -66.39 -33.14
C GLU A 650 -18.01 -67.25 -32.42
N GLU A 651 -16.76 -66.77 -32.35
CA GLU A 651 -15.68 -67.45 -31.63
C GLU A 651 -15.98 -67.58 -30.13
N LEU A 652 -16.51 -66.53 -29.49
CA LEU A 652 -16.85 -66.57 -28.06
C LEU A 652 -17.95 -67.59 -27.78
N ASN A 653 -19.00 -67.62 -28.60
CA ASN A 653 -20.11 -68.57 -28.43
C ASN A 653 -19.63 -70.04 -28.56
N ALA A 654 -18.69 -70.31 -29.46
CA ALA A 654 -18.09 -71.64 -29.60
C ALA A 654 -17.29 -72.07 -28.36
N ASP A 655 -16.47 -71.16 -27.80
CA ASP A 655 -15.66 -71.44 -26.61
C ASP A 655 -16.51 -71.74 -25.36
N VAL A 656 -17.65 -71.06 -25.20
CA VAL A 656 -18.59 -71.27 -24.09
C VAL A 656 -19.15 -72.70 -24.09
N GLU A 657 -19.54 -73.22 -25.26
CA GLU A 657 -20.10 -74.58 -25.36
C GLU A 657 -19.07 -75.68 -25.08
N ILE A 658 -17.78 -75.43 -25.37
CA ILE A 658 -16.68 -76.37 -25.09
C ILE A 658 -16.43 -76.55 -23.58
N MET A 659 -16.84 -75.59 -22.74
CA MET A 659 -16.60 -75.63 -21.29
C MET A 659 -17.54 -76.57 -20.53
N PHE A 660 -18.81 -76.72 -20.94
CA PHE A 660 -19.80 -77.54 -20.23
C PHE A 660 -19.39 -79.01 -20.02
N PRO A 661 -18.85 -79.74 -21.02
CA PRO A 661 -18.39 -81.12 -20.83
C PRO A 661 -17.26 -81.26 -19.79
N ARG A 662 -16.43 -80.22 -19.62
CA ARG A 662 -15.28 -80.24 -18.69
C ARG A 662 -15.71 -80.17 -17.22
N LEU A 663 -16.94 -79.74 -16.92
CA LEU A 663 -17.48 -79.65 -15.56
C LEU A 663 -17.57 -81.00 -14.83
N LYS A 664 -17.58 -82.12 -15.57
CA LYS A 664 -17.66 -83.46 -14.98
C LYS A 664 -16.55 -83.75 -13.96
N ILE A 665 -15.37 -83.18 -14.16
CA ILE A 665 -14.19 -83.35 -13.29
C ILE A 665 -14.44 -82.88 -11.85
N MET A 666 -15.43 -82.00 -11.63
CA MET A 666 -15.80 -81.51 -10.29
C MET A 666 -16.42 -82.61 -9.42
N ASN A 667 -16.89 -83.72 -9.99
CA ASN A 667 -17.37 -84.87 -9.22
C ASN A 667 -16.23 -85.68 -8.58
N ASP A 668 -15.03 -85.63 -9.16
CA ASP A 668 -13.86 -86.39 -8.72
C ASP A 668 -13.01 -85.64 -7.67
N MET A 669 -13.50 -84.47 -7.23
CA MET A 669 -12.84 -83.58 -6.26
C MET A 669 -13.52 -83.73 -4.88
N ASP A 670 -13.45 -84.90 -4.25
CA ASP A 670 -14.22 -85.21 -3.02
C ASP A 670 -13.36 -85.46 -1.76
N ASP A 671 -12.04 -85.28 -1.84
CA ASP A 671 -11.07 -85.48 -0.76
C ASP A 671 -10.47 -84.16 -0.22
N ALA A 672 -10.66 -83.88 1.07
CA ALA A 672 -10.16 -82.66 1.70
C ALA A 672 -8.63 -82.57 1.72
N ASP A 673 -7.91 -83.70 1.76
CA ASP A 673 -6.43 -83.69 1.81
C ASP A 673 -5.82 -83.22 0.48
N ARG A 674 -6.57 -83.35 -0.62
CA ARG A 674 -6.15 -82.99 -1.98
C ARG A 674 -6.65 -81.61 -2.43
N ILE A 675 -7.23 -80.82 -1.53
CA ILE A 675 -7.74 -79.46 -1.83
C ILE A 675 -6.69 -78.54 -2.48
N ARG A 676 -5.41 -78.68 -2.11
CA ARG A 676 -4.30 -77.92 -2.71
C ARG A 676 -4.11 -78.19 -4.20
N GLU A 677 -4.41 -79.41 -4.67
CA GLU A 677 -4.42 -79.76 -6.09
C GLU A 677 -5.70 -79.23 -6.76
N TYR A 678 -6.85 -79.42 -6.11
CA TYR A 678 -8.16 -79.03 -6.66
C TYR A 678 -8.28 -77.52 -6.92
N ILE A 679 -7.71 -76.68 -6.05
CA ILE A 679 -7.75 -75.23 -6.24
C ILE A 679 -7.02 -74.77 -7.50
N GLU A 680 -5.98 -75.47 -7.97
CA GLU A 680 -5.27 -75.11 -9.20
C GLU A 680 -6.15 -75.34 -10.45
N TYR A 681 -6.87 -76.47 -10.48
CA TYR A 681 -7.84 -76.76 -11.53
C TYR A 681 -9.01 -75.78 -11.50
N MET A 682 -9.56 -75.49 -10.32
CA MET A 682 -10.67 -74.55 -10.17
C MET A 682 -10.27 -73.11 -10.52
N ARG A 683 -9.04 -72.68 -10.21
CA ARG A 683 -8.50 -71.38 -10.68
C ARG A 683 -8.39 -71.31 -12.20
N LYS A 684 -8.11 -72.43 -12.88
CA LYS A 684 -8.11 -72.47 -14.35
C LYS A 684 -9.52 -72.24 -14.90
N PHE A 685 -10.53 -72.90 -14.34
CA PHE A 685 -11.93 -72.66 -14.71
C PHE A 685 -12.38 -71.22 -14.45
N ALA A 686 -12.01 -70.63 -13.31
CA ALA A 686 -12.30 -69.23 -13.00
C ALA A 686 -11.65 -68.27 -14.01
N ARG A 687 -10.36 -68.45 -14.33
CA ARG A 687 -9.67 -67.63 -15.35
C ARG A 687 -10.28 -67.76 -16.75
N ASP A 688 -10.71 -68.96 -17.12
CA ASP A 688 -11.37 -69.18 -18.41
C ASP A 688 -12.72 -68.42 -18.44
N LEU A 689 -13.48 -68.38 -17.34
CA LEU A 689 -14.70 -67.57 -17.20
C LEU A 689 -14.44 -66.06 -17.21
N ASP A 690 -13.42 -65.59 -16.48
CA ASP A 690 -13.05 -64.18 -16.46
C ASP A 690 -12.64 -63.69 -17.86
N ARG A 691 -11.88 -64.51 -18.61
CA ARG A 691 -11.55 -64.22 -20.02
C ARG A 691 -12.79 -64.16 -20.91
N MET A 692 -13.79 -65.01 -20.66
CA MET A 692 -15.05 -64.96 -21.39
C MET A 692 -15.82 -63.68 -21.07
N ASP A 693 -15.89 -63.26 -19.80
CA ASP A 693 -16.48 -61.99 -19.38
C ASP A 693 -15.75 -60.77 -19.96
N GLU A 694 -14.42 -60.76 -19.93
CA GLU A 694 -13.60 -59.73 -20.55
C GLU A 694 -13.92 -59.61 -22.04
N ARG A 695 -14.04 -60.74 -22.74
CA ARG A 695 -14.47 -60.76 -24.16
C ARG A 695 -15.91 -60.25 -24.33
N VAL A 696 -16.85 -60.62 -23.47
CA VAL A 696 -18.23 -60.09 -23.48
C VAL A 696 -18.22 -58.58 -23.29
N THR A 697 -17.46 -58.05 -22.33
CA THR A 697 -17.37 -56.61 -22.09
C THR A 697 -16.74 -55.88 -23.28
N CYS A 698 -15.65 -56.42 -23.85
CA CYS A 698 -15.02 -55.87 -25.05
C CYS A 698 -15.98 -55.84 -26.24
N ILE A 699 -16.76 -56.90 -26.44
CA ILE A 699 -17.78 -56.99 -27.51
C ILE A 699 -18.90 -55.98 -27.24
N ASN A 700 -19.48 -55.96 -26.03
CA ASN A 700 -20.58 -55.07 -25.68
C ASN A 700 -20.17 -53.59 -25.73
N ASP A 701 -18.93 -53.27 -25.37
CA ASP A 701 -18.37 -51.92 -25.51
C ASP A 701 -18.19 -51.54 -26.99
N GLU A 702 -17.68 -52.45 -27.83
CA GLU A 702 -17.61 -52.26 -29.29
C GLU A 702 -19.01 -52.11 -29.92
N GLU A 703 -19.99 -52.94 -29.53
CA GLU A 703 -21.40 -52.85 -29.97
C GLU A 703 -22.03 -51.51 -29.55
N LYS A 704 -21.79 -51.07 -28.31
CA LYS A 704 -22.28 -49.78 -27.80
C LYS A 704 -21.68 -48.61 -28.56
N LEU A 705 -20.39 -48.68 -28.91
CA LEU A 705 -19.71 -47.68 -29.75
C LEU A 705 -20.37 -47.60 -31.13
N PHE A 706 -20.69 -48.74 -31.76
CA PHE A 706 -21.45 -48.77 -33.02
C PHE A 706 -22.96 -48.48 -32.88
N LYS A 707 -23.46 -48.32 -31.64
CA LYS A 707 -24.87 -48.12 -31.29
C LYS A 707 -25.77 -49.32 -31.64
N TYR A 708 -25.21 -50.53 -31.64
CA TYR A 708 -25.97 -51.77 -31.64
C TYR A 708 -26.52 -52.08 -30.24
N PRO A 709 -27.65 -52.80 -30.14
CA PRO A 709 -28.13 -53.29 -28.84
C PRO A 709 -27.13 -54.32 -28.28
N PRO A 710 -26.80 -54.26 -26.97
CA PRO A 710 -25.81 -55.16 -26.39
C PRO A 710 -26.27 -56.62 -26.42
N SER A 711 -25.38 -57.49 -26.85
CA SER A 711 -25.59 -58.93 -26.88
C SER A 711 -25.67 -59.51 -25.46
N VAL A 712 -26.62 -60.44 -25.25
CA VAL A 712 -26.82 -61.11 -23.95
C VAL A 712 -26.27 -62.53 -24.04
N TYR A 713 -25.52 -62.96 -23.01
CA TYR A 713 -24.86 -64.28 -22.97
C TYR A 713 -25.34 -65.15 -21.79
N PRO A 714 -26.58 -65.70 -21.82
CA PRO A 714 -27.13 -66.50 -20.72
C PRO A 714 -26.32 -67.76 -20.39
N ARG A 715 -25.68 -68.38 -21.38
CA ARG A 715 -24.89 -69.62 -21.22
C ARG A 715 -23.62 -69.40 -20.39
N ILE A 716 -23.01 -68.22 -20.45
CA ILE A 716 -21.88 -67.85 -19.58
C ILE A 716 -22.34 -67.73 -18.12
N ASN A 717 -23.51 -67.12 -17.89
CA ASN A 717 -24.09 -67.02 -16.55
C ASN A 717 -24.39 -68.41 -15.96
N GLU A 718 -24.89 -69.33 -16.78
CA GLU A 718 -25.10 -70.73 -16.40
C GLU A 718 -23.79 -71.43 -15.98
N LEU A 719 -22.69 -71.22 -16.73
CA LEU A 719 -21.38 -71.74 -16.33
C LEU A 719 -20.89 -71.14 -15.00
N LYS A 720 -21.05 -69.83 -14.79
CA LYS A 720 -20.69 -69.17 -13.52
C LYS A 720 -21.46 -69.73 -12.35
N GLU A 721 -22.77 -69.94 -12.50
CA GLU A 721 -23.60 -70.49 -11.44
C GLU A 721 -23.17 -71.90 -11.03
N ASN A 722 -22.57 -72.67 -11.93
CA ASN A 722 -22.07 -74.02 -11.65
C ASN A 722 -20.63 -74.01 -11.10
N ILE A 723 -19.72 -73.25 -11.70
CA ILE A 723 -18.29 -73.24 -11.36
C ILE A 723 -18.02 -72.42 -10.09
N MET A 724 -18.56 -71.20 -10.00
CA MET A 724 -18.15 -70.22 -8.96
C MET A 724 -18.50 -70.67 -7.54
N PRO A 725 -19.69 -71.24 -7.25
CA PRO A 725 -19.98 -71.73 -5.91
C PRO A 725 -19.05 -72.87 -5.49
N TYR A 726 -18.53 -73.65 -6.45
CA TYR A 726 -17.67 -74.80 -6.15
C TYR A 726 -16.22 -74.36 -5.98
N TYR A 727 -15.80 -73.39 -6.79
CA TYR A 727 -14.56 -72.67 -6.59
C TYR A 727 -14.52 -72.06 -5.18
N GLU A 728 -15.61 -71.42 -4.75
CA GLU A 728 -15.71 -70.83 -3.42
C GLU A 728 -15.55 -71.87 -2.30
N LEU A 729 -16.20 -73.04 -2.42
CA LEU A 729 -16.02 -74.14 -1.46
C LEU A 729 -14.55 -74.58 -1.37
N ILE A 730 -13.92 -74.90 -2.51
CA ILE A 730 -12.52 -75.36 -2.56
C ILE A 730 -11.57 -74.28 -2.05
N TYR A 731 -11.83 -73.02 -2.42
CA TYR A 731 -11.03 -71.88 -1.99
C TYR A 731 -11.12 -71.66 -0.47
N ARG A 732 -12.32 -71.75 0.12
CA ARG A 732 -12.50 -71.65 1.57
C ARG A 732 -11.82 -72.79 2.31
N GLY A 733 -11.92 -74.02 1.80
CA GLY A 733 -11.19 -75.16 2.34
C GLY A 733 -9.67 -74.97 2.27
N TYR A 734 -9.16 -74.47 1.15
CA TYR A 734 -7.74 -74.18 0.96
C TYR A 734 -7.24 -73.09 1.93
N GLN A 735 -8.01 -72.01 2.08
CA GLN A 735 -7.70 -70.93 3.02
C GLN A 735 -7.67 -71.44 4.46
N TRP A 736 -8.67 -72.23 4.86
CA TRP A 736 -8.73 -72.85 6.17
C TRP A 736 -7.49 -73.68 6.46
N GLN A 737 -7.14 -74.63 5.58
CA GLN A 737 -5.96 -75.49 5.75
C GLN A 737 -4.68 -74.65 5.87
N ARG A 738 -4.51 -73.62 5.02
CA ARG A 738 -3.35 -72.73 5.10
C ARG A 738 -3.28 -71.97 6.43
N HIS A 739 -4.40 -71.41 6.89
CA HIS A 739 -4.44 -70.67 8.16
C HIS A 739 -4.18 -71.61 9.33
N ARG A 740 -4.82 -72.78 9.37
CA ARG A 740 -4.59 -73.83 10.36
C ARG A 740 -3.11 -74.23 10.41
N ASP A 741 -2.49 -74.50 9.26
CA ASP A 741 -1.07 -74.90 9.19
C ASP A 741 -0.15 -73.77 9.70
N VAL A 742 -0.44 -72.51 9.34
CA VAL A 742 0.31 -71.33 9.84
C VAL A 742 0.11 -71.14 11.34
N TRP A 743 -1.09 -71.34 11.87
CA TRP A 743 -1.35 -71.19 13.30
C TRP A 743 -0.72 -72.31 14.13
N LEU A 744 -0.65 -73.53 13.59
CA LEU A 744 -0.03 -74.68 14.26
C LEU A 744 1.50 -74.61 14.24
N ASP A 745 2.08 -74.26 13.09
CA ASP A 745 3.53 -74.40 12.82
C ASP A 745 4.27 -73.06 12.69
N GLY A 746 3.55 -71.93 12.72
CA GLY A 746 4.14 -70.59 12.70
C GLY A 746 4.71 -70.14 14.06
N PRO A 747 5.36 -68.96 14.11
CA PRO A 747 5.95 -68.45 15.33
C PRO A 747 4.88 -68.14 16.39
N PHE A 748 5.01 -68.76 17.56
CA PHE A 748 4.01 -68.64 18.63
C PHE A 748 3.80 -67.20 19.09
N GLU A 749 4.86 -66.38 19.12
CA GLU A 749 4.84 -64.98 19.57
C GLU A 749 3.87 -64.06 18.82
N TYR A 750 3.47 -64.41 17.58
CA TYR A 750 2.60 -63.58 16.75
C TYR A 750 1.16 -64.09 16.69
N LEU A 751 0.82 -65.15 17.41
CA LEU A 751 -0.54 -65.68 17.42
C LEU A 751 -1.43 -64.82 18.33
N ASP A 752 -2.58 -64.40 17.80
CA ASP A 752 -3.64 -63.73 18.54
C ASP A 752 -4.84 -64.66 18.69
N SER A 753 -5.15 -65.03 19.93
CA SER A 753 -6.22 -65.98 20.24
C SER A 753 -7.60 -65.47 19.82
N ASN A 754 -7.88 -64.17 19.95
CA ASN A 754 -9.20 -63.62 19.64
C ASN A 754 -9.44 -63.58 18.13
N SER A 755 -8.46 -63.11 17.36
CA SER A 755 -8.51 -63.14 15.89
C SER A 755 -8.66 -64.57 15.38
N ILE A 756 -7.92 -65.52 15.95
CA ILE A 756 -7.97 -66.93 15.54
C ILE A 756 -9.33 -67.57 15.86
N ASP A 757 -9.94 -67.31 17.03
CA ASP A 757 -11.27 -67.85 17.37
C ASP A 757 -12.37 -67.30 16.46
N ASN A 758 -12.36 -65.98 16.22
CA ASN A 758 -13.31 -65.34 15.33
C ASN A 758 -13.19 -65.92 13.91
N THR A 759 -11.95 -66.01 13.39
CA THR A 759 -11.68 -66.53 12.06
C THR A 759 -12.08 -68.01 11.93
N THR A 760 -11.80 -68.82 12.96
CA THR A 760 -12.18 -70.24 13.01
C THR A 760 -13.71 -70.41 13.02
N SER A 761 -14.41 -69.60 13.83
CA SER A 761 -15.87 -69.57 13.90
C SER A 761 -16.52 -69.09 12.61
N ASP A 762 -15.87 -68.16 11.90
CA ASP A 762 -16.28 -67.71 10.57
C ASP A 762 -16.16 -68.83 9.54
N TYR A 763 -15.04 -69.55 9.49
CA TYR A 763 -14.89 -70.70 8.59
C TYR A 763 -15.94 -71.78 8.87
N PHE A 764 -16.20 -72.10 10.13
CA PHE A 764 -17.25 -73.04 10.52
C PHE A 764 -18.63 -72.60 10.01
N THR A 765 -18.97 -71.33 10.22
CA THR A 765 -20.27 -70.76 9.81
C THR A 765 -20.40 -70.72 8.29
N ASN A 766 -19.34 -70.33 7.58
CA ASN A 766 -19.32 -70.25 6.12
C ASN A 766 -19.44 -71.63 5.48
N LEU A 767 -18.65 -72.62 5.92
CA LEU A 767 -18.76 -73.99 5.38
C LEU A 767 -20.11 -74.64 5.71
N SER A 768 -20.67 -74.35 6.89
CA SER A 768 -22.02 -74.78 7.25
C SER A 768 -23.10 -74.16 6.33
N LYS A 769 -22.94 -72.88 5.95
CA LYS A 769 -23.82 -72.21 4.99
C LYS A 769 -23.66 -72.80 3.58
N ILE A 770 -22.42 -72.98 3.11
CA ILE A 770 -22.12 -73.58 1.81
C ILE A 770 -22.69 -75.00 1.71
N SER A 771 -22.55 -75.80 2.76
CA SER A 771 -23.16 -77.14 2.85
C SER A 771 -24.68 -77.09 2.68
N LYS A 772 -25.38 -76.18 3.39
CA LYS A 772 -26.84 -75.98 3.24
C LYS A 772 -27.23 -75.52 1.84
N GLN A 773 -26.47 -74.58 1.26
CA GLN A 773 -26.70 -74.05 -0.09
C GLN A 773 -26.56 -75.16 -1.14
N TYR A 774 -25.51 -75.97 -1.06
CA TYR A 774 -25.32 -77.11 -1.95
C TYR A 774 -26.39 -78.16 -1.80
N ARG A 775 -26.83 -78.45 -0.56
CA ARG A 775 -27.93 -79.39 -0.32
C ARG A 775 -29.21 -78.94 -1.02
N THR A 776 -29.54 -77.64 -0.97
CA THR A 776 -30.71 -77.08 -1.68
C THR A 776 -30.51 -77.05 -3.20
N ARG A 777 -29.34 -76.60 -3.66
CA ARG A 777 -29.03 -76.48 -5.10
C ARG A 777 -29.07 -77.83 -5.80
N ILE A 778 -28.45 -78.86 -5.22
CA ILE A 778 -28.43 -80.19 -5.80
C ILE A 778 -29.85 -80.80 -5.82
N LYS A 779 -30.69 -80.56 -4.79
CA LYS A 779 -32.11 -80.96 -4.82
C LYS A 779 -32.86 -80.36 -6.00
N LEU A 780 -32.65 -79.08 -6.29
CA LEU A 780 -33.26 -78.40 -7.43
C LEU A 780 -32.75 -78.93 -8.78
N LEU A 781 -31.43 -79.10 -8.93
CA LEU A 781 -30.83 -79.61 -10.17
C LEU A 781 -31.27 -81.03 -10.51
N ILE A 782 -31.47 -81.89 -9.49
CA ILE A 782 -32.05 -83.23 -9.66
C ILE A 782 -33.51 -83.15 -10.10
N ALA A 783 -34.33 -82.28 -9.48
CA ALA A 783 -35.73 -82.10 -9.87
C ALA A 783 -35.91 -81.58 -11.30
N MET A 784 -34.94 -80.81 -11.80
CA MET A 784 -34.92 -80.25 -13.16
C MET A 784 -34.26 -81.16 -14.21
N ASN A 785 -33.79 -82.36 -13.82
CA ASN A 785 -33.09 -83.31 -14.68
C ASN A 785 -31.89 -82.69 -15.44
N TYR A 786 -31.09 -81.87 -14.75
CA TYR A 786 -30.00 -81.11 -15.36
C TYR A 786 -28.79 -82.00 -15.73
N PRO A 787 -28.27 -81.96 -16.98
CA PRO A 787 -27.24 -82.89 -17.46
C PRO A 787 -25.87 -82.83 -16.77
N HIS A 788 -25.51 -81.69 -16.16
CA HIS A 788 -24.19 -81.46 -15.53
C HIS A 788 -24.28 -81.35 -14.00
N SER A 789 -25.27 -82.00 -13.38
CA SER A 789 -25.41 -82.05 -11.91
C SER A 789 -24.38 -82.97 -11.25
N PHE A 790 -24.15 -82.78 -9.95
CA PHE A 790 -23.27 -83.63 -9.15
C PHE A 790 -23.87 -85.02 -8.93
N VAL A 791 -23.02 -86.06 -8.93
CA VAL A 791 -23.40 -87.46 -8.71
C VAL A 791 -23.36 -87.81 -7.22
N GLY A 792 -24.39 -88.50 -6.71
CA GLY A 792 -24.46 -88.99 -5.32
C GLY A 792 -25.88 -88.95 -4.73
N SER A 793 -26.09 -89.64 -3.61
CA SER A 793 -27.37 -89.65 -2.88
C SER A 793 -27.39 -88.57 -1.79
N LEU A 794 -28.37 -87.68 -1.80
CA LEU A 794 -28.44 -86.55 -0.86
C LEU A 794 -28.86 -86.93 0.56
N ASP A 795 -29.63 -88.01 0.69
CA ASP A 795 -30.22 -88.46 1.96
C ASP A 795 -29.57 -89.75 2.47
N ASP A 796 -28.34 -90.04 2.02
CA ASP A 796 -27.55 -91.14 2.55
C ASP A 796 -27.10 -90.86 3.99
N PRO A 797 -27.31 -91.81 4.94
CA PRO A 797 -26.83 -91.68 6.31
C PRO A 797 -25.31 -91.55 6.41
N ASP A 798 -24.56 -92.11 5.45
CA ASP A 798 -23.11 -91.99 5.37
C ASP A 798 -22.70 -90.69 4.67
N PRO A 799 -22.05 -89.72 5.37
CA PRO A 799 -21.54 -88.50 4.75
C PRO A 799 -20.60 -88.73 3.57
N PHE A 800 -19.93 -89.90 3.51
CA PHE A 800 -19.01 -90.29 2.43
C PHE A 800 -19.72 -90.89 1.21
N GLN A 801 -21.04 -91.02 1.20
CA GLN A 801 -21.83 -91.39 0.00
C GLN A 801 -22.60 -90.20 -0.60
N GLN A 802 -22.50 -89.02 0.03
CA GLN A 802 -23.12 -87.80 -0.45
C GLN A 802 -22.35 -87.20 -1.65
N PRO A 803 -22.95 -86.27 -2.42
CA PRO A 803 -22.25 -85.59 -3.51
C PRO A 803 -20.95 -84.89 -3.06
N ALA A 804 -19.97 -84.81 -3.96
CA ALA A 804 -18.62 -84.27 -3.69
C ALA A 804 -18.58 -82.95 -2.88
N PRO A 805 -19.42 -81.92 -3.16
CA PRO A 805 -19.42 -80.69 -2.35
C PRO A 805 -19.80 -80.90 -0.88
N LEU A 806 -20.73 -81.83 -0.60
CA LEU A 806 -21.21 -82.09 0.76
C LEU A 806 -20.20 -82.91 1.56
N LYS A 807 -19.56 -83.89 0.91
CA LYS A 807 -18.43 -84.66 1.47
C LYS A 807 -17.31 -83.76 1.95
N LEU A 808 -16.84 -82.84 1.08
CA LEU A 808 -15.78 -81.89 1.41
C LEU A 808 -16.17 -80.97 2.57
N CYS A 809 -17.40 -80.45 2.59
CA CYS A 809 -17.88 -79.63 3.70
C CYS A 809 -17.83 -80.40 5.02
N HIS A 810 -18.24 -81.68 5.04
CA HIS A 810 -18.22 -82.50 6.24
C HIS A 810 -16.79 -82.70 6.77
N GLN A 811 -15.86 -83.11 5.91
CA GLN A 811 -14.45 -83.31 6.29
C GLN A 811 -13.80 -82.03 6.84
N LEU A 812 -14.02 -80.88 6.19
CA LEU A 812 -13.48 -79.59 6.64
C LEU A 812 -14.11 -79.11 7.96
N ILE A 813 -15.41 -79.35 8.18
CA ILE A 813 -16.09 -78.96 9.42
C ILE A 813 -15.57 -79.76 10.62
N GLU A 814 -15.31 -81.07 10.45
CA GLU A 814 -14.73 -81.89 11.52
C GLU A 814 -13.31 -81.45 11.88
N ASP A 815 -12.49 -81.09 10.88
CA ASP A 815 -11.16 -80.54 11.09
C ASP A 815 -11.18 -79.19 11.83
N ILE A 816 -12.16 -78.31 11.53
CA ILE A 816 -12.37 -77.05 12.26
C ILE A 816 -12.74 -77.29 13.72
N LYS A 817 -13.64 -78.24 14.00
CA LYS A 817 -14.03 -78.59 15.37
C LYS A 817 -12.83 -79.08 16.18
N TRP A 818 -11.98 -79.91 15.56
CA TRP A 818 -10.76 -80.40 16.19
C TRP A 818 -9.81 -79.26 16.55
N PHE A 819 -9.62 -78.25 15.69
CA PHE A 819 -8.76 -77.10 16.01
C PHE A 819 -9.38 -76.21 17.10
N LYS A 820 -10.69 -75.95 17.04
CA LYS A 820 -11.40 -75.03 17.93
C LYS A 820 -11.28 -75.39 19.42
N GLN A 821 -11.18 -76.68 19.75
CA GLN A 821 -11.08 -77.12 21.16
C GLN A 821 -9.80 -76.64 21.87
N TYR A 822 -8.74 -76.31 21.13
CA TYR A 822 -7.44 -75.90 21.70
C TYR A 822 -7.26 -74.38 21.81
N ILE A 823 -8.15 -73.59 21.22
CA ILE A 823 -8.07 -72.11 21.24
C ILE A 823 -8.01 -71.53 22.66
N PRO A 824 -8.72 -72.05 23.68
CA PRO A 824 -8.60 -71.56 25.06
C PRO A 824 -7.17 -71.64 25.62
N LEU A 825 -6.38 -72.67 25.27
CA LEU A 825 -4.95 -72.72 25.64
C LEU A 825 -4.18 -71.57 25.01
N LEU A 826 -4.48 -71.23 23.76
CA LEU A 826 -3.84 -70.12 23.09
C LEU A 826 -4.12 -68.79 23.83
N ALA A 827 -5.36 -68.56 24.26
CA ALA A 827 -5.76 -67.35 25.00
C ALA A 827 -4.95 -67.15 26.28
N VAL A 828 -4.72 -68.23 27.02
CA VAL A 828 -4.00 -68.18 28.30
C VAL A 828 -2.51 -67.90 28.10
N PHE A 829 -1.86 -68.64 27.20
CA PHE A 829 -0.41 -68.58 26.99
C PHE A 829 0.03 -67.41 26.08
N ARG A 830 -0.90 -66.79 25.33
CA ARG A 830 -0.64 -65.58 24.51
C ARG A 830 -1.09 -64.29 25.18
N ASN A 831 -1.30 -64.29 26.49
CA ASN A 831 -1.52 -63.05 27.21
C ASN A 831 -0.21 -62.26 27.32
N PHE A 832 -0.19 -61.08 26.69
CA PHE A 832 0.96 -60.18 26.66
C PHE A 832 1.40 -59.66 28.03
N ALA A 833 0.52 -59.71 29.04
CA ALA A 833 0.84 -59.28 30.39
C ALA A 833 1.71 -60.29 31.17
N ILE A 834 1.86 -61.52 30.65
CA ILE A 834 2.70 -62.56 31.25
C ILE A 834 4.17 -62.16 31.13
N ARG A 835 4.90 -62.25 32.24
CA ARG A 835 6.33 -61.96 32.38
C ARG A 835 7.01 -63.20 32.95
N GLN A 836 8.34 -63.20 33.08
CA GLN A 836 9.08 -64.37 33.57
C GLN A 836 8.52 -64.92 34.90
N ILE A 837 8.15 -64.05 35.84
CA ILE A 837 7.55 -64.45 37.13
C ILE A 837 6.28 -65.29 36.95
N HIS A 838 5.43 -64.89 36.00
CA HIS A 838 4.20 -65.60 35.67
C HIS A 838 4.52 -66.94 34.97
N TRP A 839 5.53 -66.98 34.10
CA TRP A 839 6.00 -68.22 33.47
C TRP A 839 6.57 -69.20 34.50
N ASP A 840 7.29 -68.71 35.50
CA ASP A 840 7.82 -69.52 36.60
C ASP A 840 6.67 -70.11 37.44
N GLU A 841 5.64 -69.31 37.76
CA GLU A 841 4.42 -69.78 38.44
C GLU A 841 3.67 -70.85 37.63
N MET A 842 3.53 -70.68 36.32
CA MET A 842 2.92 -71.67 35.43
C MET A 842 3.77 -72.95 35.37
N SER A 843 5.09 -72.82 35.28
CA SER A 843 6.03 -73.95 35.19
C SER A 843 6.03 -74.82 36.46
N VAL A 844 5.81 -74.20 37.64
CA VAL A 844 5.61 -74.94 38.90
C VAL A 844 4.37 -75.82 38.86
N ILE A 845 3.29 -75.37 38.21
CA ILE A 845 2.05 -76.14 38.07
C ILE A 845 2.24 -77.30 37.08
N ALA A 846 2.91 -77.05 35.96
CA ALA A 846 3.16 -78.07 34.93
C ALA A 846 4.20 -79.12 35.35
N GLY A 847 5.12 -78.78 36.25
CA GLY A 847 6.24 -79.63 36.66
C GLY A 847 7.42 -79.62 35.70
N PHE A 848 7.40 -78.77 34.68
CA PHE A 848 8.48 -78.51 33.72
C PHE A 848 8.39 -77.08 33.19
N ASP A 849 9.46 -76.59 32.55
CA ASP A 849 9.53 -75.22 32.05
C ASP A 849 8.57 -74.99 30.88
N LEU A 850 7.65 -74.06 31.06
CA LEU A 850 6.65 -73.63 30.08
C LEU A 850 7.03 -72.33 29.35
N THR A 851 8.18 -71.74 29.68
CA THR A 851 8.62 -70.48 29.09
C THR A 851 8.79 -70.64 27.56
N PRO A 852 8.09 -69.86 26.72
CA PRO A 852 8.23 -69.97 25.28
C PRO A 852 9.64 -69.63 24.79
N ASP A 853 10.18 -70.48 23.92
CA ASP A 853 11.46 -70.28 23.22
C ASP A 853 11.26 -69.94 21.74
N ALA A 854 12.32 -69.52 21.02
CA ALA A 854 12.27 -69.16 19.60
C ALA A 854 11.80 -70.29 18.67
N GLY A 855 11.69 -71.52 19.17
CA GLY A 855 11.18 -72.70 18.45
C GLY A 855 9.81 -73.18 18.94
N THR A 856 9.15 -72.43 19.83
CA THR A 856 7.84 -72.80 20.35
C THR A 856 6.78 -72.53 19.29
N THR A 857 6.00 -73.56 18.99
CA THR A 857 4.86 -73.51 18.08
C THR A 857 3.59 -73.92 18.82
N PHE A 858 2.42 -73.54 18.32
CA PHE A 858 1.17 -73.94 18.95
C PHE A 858 0.99 -75.47 18.92
N ARG A 859 1.45 -76.14 17.87
CA ARG A 859 1.50 -77.61 17.81
C ARG A 859 2.32 -78.21 18.96
N LYS A 860 3.47 -77.61 19.30
CA LYS A 860 4.31 -78.04 20.43
C LYS A 860 3.54 -77.90 21.75
N ILE A 861 2.81 -76.80 21.96
CA ILE A 861 2.00 -76.57 23.17
C ILE A 861 0.82 -77.54 23.26
N ILE A 862 0.11 -77.81 22.15
CA ILE A 862 -0.94 -78.83 22.11
C ILE A 862 -0.37 -80.20 22.49
N SER A 863 0.84 -80.53 22.03
CA SER A 863 1.49 -81.81 22.36
C SER A 863 1.92 -81.96 23.83
N MET A 864 1.94 -80.87 24.61
CA MET A 864 2.24 -80.88 26.05
C MET A 864 1.02 -81.26 26.92
N ASP A 865 -0.16 -81.44 26.33
CA ASP A 865 -1.40 -81.91 26.99
C ASP A 865 -1.83 -81.12 28.24
N LEU A 866 -1.75 -79.78 28.16
CA LEU A 866 -2.02 -78.87 29.28
C LEU A 866 -3.52 -78.57 29.51
N MET A 867 -4.41 -79.18 28.72
CA MET A 867 -5.86 -78.91 28.77
C MET A 867 -6.50 -79.24 30.12
N ALA A 868 -5.98 -80.23 30.85
CA ALA A 868 -6.57 -80.69 32.12
C ALA A 868 -6.47 -79.66 33.26
N ASP A 869 -5.41 -78.84 33.27
CA ASP A 869 -5.14 -77.84 34.30
C ASP A 869 -5.38 -76.38 33.83
N LEU A 870 -6.11 -76.19 32.71
CA LEU A 870 -6.32 -74.89 32.05
C LEU A 870 -6.78 -73.78 33.00
N GLU A 871 -7.73 -74.07 33.90
CA GLU A 871 -8.30 -73.09 34.85
C GLU A 871 -7.23 -72.46 35.77
N LYS A 872 -6.19 -73.24 36.12
CA LYS A 872 -5.10 -72.74 36.98
C LYS A 872 -4.22 -71.76 36.22
N TYR A 873 -3.88 -72.07 34.97
CA TYR A 873 -3.10 -71.18 34.11
C TYR A 873 -3.89 -69.90 33.77
N GLU A 874 -5.20 -70.01 33.54
CA GLU A 874 -6.07 -68.85 33.30
C GLU A 874 -6.06 -67.87 34.49
N THR A 875 -6.07 -68.39 35.73
CA THR A 875 -6.00 -67.57 36.94
C THR A 875 -4.71 -66.73 37.00
N ILE A 876 -3.56 -67.33 36.67
CA ILE A 876 -2.26 -66.61 36.60
C ILE A 876 -2.29 -65.57 35.49
N SER A 877 -2.82 -65.94 34.31
CA SER A 877 -2.94 -65.05 33.16
C SER A 877 -3.80 -63.81 33.49
N ILE A 878 -4.96 -63.99 34.13
CA ILE A 878 -5.82 -62.88 34.57
C ILE A 878 -5.11 -61.99 35.61
N SER A 879 -4.36 -62.60 36.54
CA SER A 879 -3.56 -61.87 37.53
C SER A 879 -2.55 -60.96 36.84
N ALA A 880 -1.82 -61.48 35.84
CA ALA A 880 -0.84 -60.74 35.06
C ALA A 880 -1.46 -59.50 34.37
N THR A 881 -2.64 -59.65 33.75
CA THR A 881 -3.33 -58.52 33.10
C THR A 881 -3.69 -57.42 34.09
N LYS A 882 -4.19 -57.78 35.28
CA LYS A 882 -4.52 -56.79 36.33
C LYS A 882 -3.28 -56.07 36.87
N GLN A 883 -2.15 -56.76 36.96
CA GLN A 883 -0.88 -56.14 37.36
C GLN A 883 -0.43 -55.09 36.33
N LEU A 884 -0.44 -55.45 35.04
CA LEU A 884 -0.05 -54.53 33.97
C LEU A 884 -0.94 -53.29 33.90
N MET A 885 -2.26 -53.47 34.08
CA MET A 885 -3.20 -52.34 34.12
C MET A 885 -2.88 -51.33 35.23
N LEU A 886 -2.44 -51.80 36.40
CA LEU A 886 -2.04 -50.91 37.51
C LEU A 886 -0.71 -50.20 37.20
N GLU A 887 0.24 -50.88 36.59
CA GLU A 887 1.53 -50.30 36.17
C GLU A 887 1.32 -49.19 35.13
N GLU A 888 0.49 -49.44 34.11
CA GLU A 888 0.13 -48.43 33.10
C GLU A 888 -0.63 -47.24 33.70
N LEU A 889 -1.51 -47.48 34.66
CA LEU A 889 -2.23 -46.42 35.36
C LEU A 889 -1.27 -45.54 36.18
N LEU A 890 -0.31 -46.13 36.88
CA LEU A 890 0.71 -45.40 37.64
C LEU A 890 1.58 -44.55 36.69
N ALA A 891 2.10 -45.17 35.63
CA ALA A 891 2.96 -44.49 34.66
C ALA A 891 2.24 -43.30 33.99
N ARG A 892 0.96 -43.46 33.66
CA ARG A 892 0.13 -42.38 33.11
C ARG A 892 -0.03 -41.24 34.11
N MET A 893 -0.40 -41.52 35.36
CA MET A 893 -0.53 -40.49 36.38
C MET A 893 0.80 -39.76 36.63
N ILE A 894 1.93 -40.46 36.65
CA ILE A 894 3.26 -39.83 36.77
C ILE A 894 3.53 -38.90 35.58
N GLY A 895 3.26 -39.33 34.35
CA GLY A 895 3.47 -38.53 33.15
C GLY A 895 2.61 -37.27 33.08
N GLU A 896 1.37 -37.31 33.61
CA GLU A 896 0.51 -36.13 33.67
C GLU A 896 1.13 -34.98 34.50
N TRP A 897 1.98 -35.27 35.48
CA TRP A 897 2.68 -34.24 36.29
C TRP A 897 3.87 -33.58 35.60
N ASP A 898 4.35 -34.12 34.49
CA ASP A 898 5.50 -33.55 33.77
C ASP A 898 5.14 -32.22 33.08
N ASP A 899 3.87 -32.06 32.70
CA ASP A 899 3.33 -30.89 31.99
C ASP A 899 2.59 -29.89 32.91
N VAL A 900 2.50 -30.15 34.22
CA VAL A 900 1.82 -29.25 35.16
C VAL A 900 2.77 -28.10 35.53
N LEU A 901 2.42 -26.88 35.11
CA LEU A 901 3.22 -25.68 35.31
C LEU A 901 2.54 -24.68 36.25
N PHE A 902 3.35 -23.98 37.05
CA PHE A 902 2.90 -22.82 37.82
C PHE A 902 2.65 -21.61 36.90
N THR A 903 1.48 -20.97 37.07
CA THR A 903 1.19 -19.69 36.44
C THR A 903 1.69 -18.54 37.32
N ILE A 904 2.46 -17.62 36.73
CA ILE A 904 3.04 -16.46 37.42
C ILE A 904 2.53 -15.13 36.84
N MET A 905 2.34 -14.12 37.70
CA MET A 905 1.85 -12.79 37.31
C MET A 905 2.58 -11.68 38.08
N PRO A 906 2.98 -10.56 37.43
CA PRO A 906 3.65 -9.45 38.14
C PRO A 906 2.73 -8.77 39.16
N TYR A 907 3.24 -8.48 40.36
CA TYR A 907 2.51 -7.79 41.42
C TYR A 907 2.89 -6.30 41.53
N LYS A 908 1.99 -5.40 41.10
CA LYS A 908 2.15 -3.93 41.18
C LYS A 908 3.53 -3.46 40.66
N ASP A 909 4.12 -2.43 41.26
CA ASP A 909 5.45 -1.89 40.92
C ASP A 909 6.60 -2.57 41.72
N SER A 910 6.36 -3.74 42.32
CA SER A 910 7.31 -4.40 43.25
C SER A 910 8.47 -5.14 42.55
N GLY A 911 8.36 -5.36 41.24
CA GLY A 911 9.33 -6.10 40.43
C GLY A 911 9.34 -7.62 40.68
N VAL A 912 8.33 -8.18 41.36
CA VAL A 912 8.20 -9.61 41.68
C VAL A 912 6.94 -10.21 41.04
N ASN A 913 7.06 -11.44 40.54
CA ASN A 913 5.90 -12.22 40.09
C ASN A 913 5.35 -13.06 41.25
N ILE A 914 4.03 -13.22 41.31
CA ILE A 914 3.29 -14.04 42.27
C ILE A 914 2.61 -15.23 41.57
N LEU A 915 2.37 -16.31 42.29
CA LEU A 915 1.63 -17.48 41.80
C LEU A 915 0.14 -17.16 41.65
N THR A 916 -0.47 -17.62 40.57
CA THR A 916 -1.91 -17.48 40.29
C THR A 916 -2.48 -18.80 39.78
N GLN A 917 -3.81 -18.94 39.80
CA GLN A 917 -4.53 -20.11 39.24
C GLN A 917 -4.11 -21.47 39.82
N LEU A 918 -4.02 -21.58 41.15
CA LEU A 918 -3.64 -22.82 41.81
C LEU A 918 -4.78 -23.87 41.90
N ASP A 919 -6.02 -23.49 41.63
CA ASP A 919 -7.22 -24.36 41.79
C ASP A 919 -7.16 -25.64 40.94
N ASP A 920 -6.67 -25.52 39.69
CA ASP A 920 -6.54 -26.66 38.78
C ASP A 920 -5.47 -27.67 39.28
N ILE A 921 -4.38 -27.15 39.86
CA ILE A 921 -3.31 -27.97 40.46
C ILE A 921 -3.84 -28.71 41.70
N HIS A 922 -4.62 -28.04 42.55
CA HIS A 922 -5.24 -28.66 43.73
C HIS A 922 -6.23 -29.76 43.33
N THR A 923 -7.07 -29.50 42.33
CA THR A 923 -8.04 -30.49 41.83
C THR A 923 -7.34 -31.75 41.31
N LEU A 924 -6.24 -31.59 40.57
CA LEU A 924 -5.43 -32.70 40.07
C LEU A 924 -4.72 -33.46 41.21
N LEU A 925 -4.18 -32.76 42.21
CA LEU A 925 -3.59 -33.38 43.40
C LEU A 925 -4.58 -34.28 44.12
N GLU A 926 -5.79 -33.78 44.40
CA GLU A 926 -6.82 -34.53 45.14
C GLU A 926 -7.24 -35.83 44.42
N ASP A 927 -7.51 -35.75 43.12
CA ASP A 927 -7.89 -36.91 42.31
C ASP A 927 -6.76 -37.97 42.26
N HIS A 928 -5.52 -37.54 42.01
CA HIS A 928 -4.38 -38.45 41.94
C HIS A 928 -4.03 -39.07 43.29
N ILE A 929 -4.16 -38.34 44.39
CA ILE A 929 -3.97 -38.89 45.75
C ILE A 929 -4.97 -40.02 46.02
N VAL A 930 -6.25 -39.83 45.69
CA VAL A 930 -7.29 -40.86 45.90
C VAL A 930 -7.03 -42.10 45.04
N LYS A 931 -6.66 -41.92 43.77
CA LYS A 931 -6.35 -43.03 42.84
C LYS A 931 -5.14 -43.83 43.31
N VAL A 932 -4.04 -43.16 43.66
CA VAL A 932 -2.81 -43.82 44.15
C VAL A 932 -3.07 -44.53 45.48
N GLN A 933 -3.89 -43.97 46.36
CA GLN A 933 -4.33 -44.62 47.59
C GLN A 933 -5.13 -45.90 47.33
N ALA A 934 -6.03 -45.89 46.35
CA ALA A 934 -6.77 -47.08 45.93
C ALA A 934 -5.86 -48.15 45.32
N MET A 935 -4.87 -47.75 44.50
CA MET A 935 -3.88 -48.66 43.91
C MET A 935 -3.04 -49.37 44.98
N ARG A 936 -2.63 -48.64 46.03
CA ARG A 936 -1.91 -49.20 47.16
C ARG A 936 -2.72 -50.26 47.94
N GLY A 937 -4.05 -50.17 47.91
CA GLY A 937 -4.95 -51.17 48.51
C GLY A 937 -5.19 -52.41 47.64
N SER A 938 -4.67 -52.47 46.42
CA SER A 938 -4.90 -53.57 45.48
C SER A 938 -3.99 -54.77 45.75
N ALA A 939 -4.54 -55.99 45.69
CA ALA A 939 -3.76 -57.23 45.81
C ALA A 939 -2.75 -57.46 44.68
N PHE A 940 -2.91 -56.75 43.55
CA PHE A 940 -2.08 -56.87 42.34
C PHE A 940 -0.94 -55.83 42.28
N VAL A 941 -0.74 -55.03 43.34
CA VAL A 941 0.27 -53.94 43.36
C VAL A 941 1.70 -54.41 43.63
N LYS A 942 1.91 -55.69 44.00
CA LYS A 942 3.18 -56.19 44.57
C LYS A 942 4.44 -55.83 43.78
N LEU A 943 4.39 -55.83 42.45
CA LEU A 943 5.57 -55.53 41.62
C LEU A 943 5.92 -54.04 41.55
N ILE A 944 4.96 -53.15 41.80
CA ILE A 944 5.10 -51.68 41.70
C ILE A 944 4.86 -50.97 43.04
N GLU A 945 4.78 -51.73 44.14
CA GLU A 945 4.39 -51.21 45.46
C GLU A 945 5.30 -50.06 45.92
N GLU A 946 6.61 -50.18 45.68
CA GLU A 946 7.58 -49.16 46.03
C GLU A 946 7.40 -47.87 45.21
N GLU A 947 7.14 -48.00 43.90
CA GLU A 947 6.91 -46.85 43.02
C GLU A 947 5.61 -46.11 43.37
N VAL A 948 4.52 -46.84 43.61
CA VAL A 948 3.24 -46.30 44.07
C VAL A 948 3.42 -45.53 45.38
N LYS A 949 4.20 -46.09 46.32
CA LYS A 949 4.48 -45.46 47.61
C LYS A 949 5.28 -44.16 47.45
N ASN A 950 6.33 -44.17 46.63
CA ASN A 950 7.17 -43.00 46.40
C ASN A 950 6.38 -41.86 45.74
N PHE A 951 5.55 -42.20 44.75
CA PHE A 951 4.69 -41.23 44.08
C PHE A 951 3.63 -40.64 45.03
N TYR A 952 3.01 -41.47 45.87
CA TYR A 952 2.07 -41.00 46.90
C TYR A 952 2.70 -39.97 47.84
N VAL A 953 3.91 -40.25 48.34
CA VAL A 953 4.64 -39.33 49.23
C VAL A 953 5.00 -38.02 48.53
N LEU A 954 5.38 -38.08 47.25
CA LEU A 954 5.67 -36.89 46.45
C LEU A 954 4.43 -35.98 46.29
N LEU A 955 3.26 -36.54 45.99
CA LEU A 955 2.02 -35.76 45.84
C LEU A 955 1.63 -35.05 47.14
N LEU A 956 1.72 -35.73 48.29
CA LEU A 956 1.46 -35.12 49.60
C LEU A 956 2.43 -33.99 49.92
N ARG A 957 3.70 -34.12 49.51
CA ARG A 957 4.70 -33.06 49.68
C ARG A 957 4.34 -31.84 48.82
N ILE A 958 4.02 -32.04 47.55
CA ILE A 958 3.61 -30.96 46.64
C ILE A 958 2.40 -30.20 47.22
N GLN A 959 1.37 -30.92 47.67
CA GLN A 959 0.19 -30.34 48.30
C GLN A 959 0.59 -29.44 49.49
N SER A 960 1.37 -29.99 50.42
CA SER A 960 1.83 -29.25 51.60
C SER A 960 2.65 -28.00 51.25
N THR A 961 3.53 -28.09 50.25
CA THR A 961 4.37 -26.96 49.82
C THR A 961 3.52 -25.83 49.25
N ILE A 962 2.53 -26.16 48.41
CA ILE A 962 1.65 -25.16 47.78
C ILE A 962 0.80 -24.47 48.84
N ASP A 963 0.25 -25.22 49.81
CA ASP A 963 -0.58 -24.66 50.88
C ASP A 963 0.20 -23.66 51.75
N GLU A 964 1.43 -24.00 52.14
CA GLU A 964 2.29 -23.11 52.94
C GLU A 964 2.77 -21.89 52.12
N TRP A 965 3.12 -22.08 50.85
CA TRP A 965 3.50 -20.98 49.97
C TRP A 965 2.34 -19.98 49.76
N ALA A 966 1.12 -20.48 49.54
CA ALA A 966 -0.04 -19.62 49.34
C ALA A 966 -0.29 -18.71 50.54
N LYS A 967 -0.10 -19.22 51.77
CA LYS A 967 -0.15 -18.44 53.02
C LYS A 967 0.92 -17.33 53.05
N VAL A 968 2.18 -17.67 52.78
CA VAL A 968 3.29 -16.69 52.73
C VAL A 968 2.98 -15.59 51.73
N GLN A 969 2.52 -15.95 50.53
CA GLN A 969 2.24 -14.99 49.45
C GLN A 969 1.15 -13.99 49.85
N VAL A 970 0.03 -14.46 50.43
CA VAL A 970 -1.08 -13.59 50.86
C VAL A 970 -0.61 -12.61 51.93
N GLN A 971 0.10 -13.09 52.95
CA GLN A 971 0.60 -12.24 54.03
C GLN A 971 1.68 -11.26 53.53
N TRP A 972 2.56 -11.69 52.64
CA TRP A 972 3.61 -10.85 52.05
C TRP A 972 3.02 -9.71 51.23
N MET A 973 1.98 -9.99 50.44
CA MET A 973 1.25 -8.96 49.67
C MET A 973 0.58 -7.91 50.57
N TYR A 974 0.12 -8.31 51.77
CA TYR A 974 -0.48 -7.41 52.74
C TYR A 974 0.57 -6.50 53.42
N LEU A 975 1.70 -7.07 53.83
CA LEU A 975 2.74 -6.35 54.58
C LEU A 975 3.70 -5.52 53.70
N LEU A 976 3.86 -5.87 52.42
CA LEU A 976 4.80 -5.19 51.52
C LEU A 976 4.54 -3.66 51.39
N PRO A 977 3.30 -3.18 51.17
CA PRO A 977 3.04 -1.74 51.13
C PRO A 977 3.34 -1.02 52.45
N ILE A 978 3.18 -1.71 53.59
CA ILE A 978 3.39 -1.16 54.93
C ILE A 978 4.88 -0.89 55.17
N PHE A 979 5.74 -1.88 54.92
CA PHE A 979 7.19 -1.75 55.09
C PHE A 979 7.90 -1.01 53.95
N THR A 980 7.18 -0.64 52.88
CA THR A 980 7.71 0.28 51.86
C THR A 980 7.78 1.73 52.39
N SER A 981 6.99 2.07 53.41
CA SER A 981 7.04 3.40 54.03
C SER A 981 8.26 3.56 54.96
N LYS A 982 9.14 4.52 54.61
CA LYS A 982 10.34 4.87 55.39
C LYS A 982 10.02 5.33 56.82
N ASP A 983 8.83 5.89 57.04
CA ASP A 983 8.45 6.44 58.35
C ASP A 983 7.95 5.33 59.31
N ILE A 984 7.37 4.24 58.78
CA ILE A 984 7.02 3.03 59.56
C ILE A 984 8.27 2.20 59.83
N VAL A 985 9.15 2.01 58.84
CA VAL A 985 10.43 1.30 59.01
C VAL A 985 11.31 1.93 60.09
N ALA A 986 11.33 3.27 60.18
CA ALA A 986 12.07 3.96 61.24
C ALA A 986 11.51 3.71 62.66
N GLN A 987 10.26 3.28 62.78
CA GLN A 987 9.59 3.00 64.06
C GLN A 987 9.54 1.51 64.41
N LEU A 988 9.64 0.61 63.42
CA LEU A 988 9.65 -0.84 63.57
C LEU A 988 10.91 -1.47 62.92
N PRO A 989 12.11 -1.22 63.48
CA PRO A 989 13.35 -1.69 62.88
C PRO A 989 13.55 -3.21 63.03
N ASP A 990 13.08 -3.80 64.12
CA ASP A 990 13.25 -5.25 64.37
C ASP A 990 12.32 -6.07 63.46
N GLU A 991 11.08 -5.62 63.27
CA GLU A 991 10.12 -6.23 62.36
C GLU A 991 10.50 -6.04 60.89
N GLU A 992 11.14 -4.92 60.52
CA GLU A 992 11.64 -4.71 59.16
C GLU A 992 12.74 -5.72 58.80
N VAL A 993 13.65 -6.04 59.72
CA VAL A 993 14.68 -7.06 59.48
C VAL A 993 14.06 -8.43 59.24
N LEU A 994 13.04 -8.80 60.03
CA LEU A 994 12.33 -10.07 59.87
C LEU A 994 11.54 -10.10 58.55
N PHE A 995 10.84 -9.02 58.20
CA PHE A 995 10.12 -8.93 56.93
C PHE A 995 11.07 -8.96 55.72
N ALA A 996 12.23 -8.28 55.80
CA ALA A 996 13.25 -8.30 54.75
C ALA A 996 13.85 -9.71 54.56
N GLN A 997 13.96 -10.50 55.63
CA GLN A 997 14.35 -11.91 55.53
C GLN A 997 13.30 -12.73 54.78
N VAL A 998 12.02 -12.57 55.12
CA VAL A 998 10.93 -13.26 54.39
C VAL A 998 10.85 -12.81 52.94
N ASP A 999 10.99 -11.51 52.66
CA ASP A 999 11.00 -10.96 51.29
C ASP A 999 12.11 -11.60 50.44
N ARG A 1000 13.31 -11.82 51.00
CA ARG A 1000 14.39 -12.55 50.32
C ARG A 1000 14.04 -14.00 50.06
N ILE A 1001 13.47 -14.69 51.05
CA ILE A 1001 13.04 -16.10 50.93
C ILE A 1001 11.98 -16.22 49.82
N PHE A 1002 10.95 -15.37 49.86
CA PHE A 1002 9.87 -15.36 48.88
C PHE A 1002 10.38 -15.03 47.47
N ARG A 1003 11.22 -14.01 47.30
CA ARG A 1003 11.84 -13.67 46.01
C ARG A 1003 12.72 -14.78 45.47
N SER A 1004 13.49 -15.46 46.34
CA SER A 1004 14.32 -16.60 45.96
C SER A 1004 13.46 -17.76 45.47
N ALA A 1005 12.36 -18.06 46.15
CA ALA A 1005 11.42 -19.10 45.75
C ALA A 1005 10.74 -18.78 44.41
N MET A 1006 10.26 -17.53 44.23
CA MET A 1006 9.68 -17.08 42.95
C MET A 1006 10.70 -17.04 41.80
N SER A 1007 11.97 -16.77 42.09
CA SER A 1007 13.05 -16.94 41.11
C SER A 1007 13.27 -18.40 40.74
N GLY A 1008 13.07 -19.33 41.67
CA GLY A 1008 13.07 -20.77 41.41
C GLY A 1008 11.97 -21.17 40.42
N VAL A 1009 10.73 -20.72 40.66
CA VAL A 1009 9.59 -20.95 39.75
C VAL A 1009 9.83 -20.32 38.38
N SER A 1010 10.43 -19.13 38.33
CA SER A 1010 10.76 -18.47 37.06
C SER A 1010 11.83 -19.22 36.26
N ARG A 1011 12.69 -20.02 36.93
CA ARG A 1011 13.71 -20.86 36.27
C ARG A 1011 13.12 -22.19 35.81
N ASP A 1012 12.31 -22.82 36.63
CA ASP A 1012 11.59 -24.05 36.31
C ASP A 1012 10.14 -23.98 36.82
N PRO A 1013 9.17 -23.71 35.94
CA PRO A 1013 7.78 -23.57 36.35
C PRO A 1013 7.10 -24.91 36.65
N ARG A 1014 7.74 -26.06 36.40
CA ARG A 1014 7.12 -27.37 36.63
C ARG A 1014 6.82 -27.59 38.11
N VAL A 1015 5.55 -27.86 38.41
CA VAL A 1015 5.06 -28.02 39.79
C VAL A 1015 5.74 -29.18 40.48
N ARG A 1016 5.88 -30.31 39.78
CA ARG A 1016 6.52 -31.52 40.31
C ARG A 1016 7.96 -31.27 40.77
N GLU A 1017 8.74 -30.58 39.96
CA GLU A 1017 10.16 -30.30 40.25
C GLU A 1017 10.33 -29.21 41.31
N THR A 1018 9.53 -28.15 41.23
CA THR A 1018 9.68 -27.00 42.12
C THR A 1018 9.00 -27.22 43.47
N ALA A 1019 7.71 -27.54 43.51
CA ALA A 1019 6.99 -27.78 44.77
C ALA A 1019 7.31 -29.14 45.40
N GLY A 1020 7.72 -30.12 44.60
CA GLY A 1020 8.21 -31.42 45.08
C GLY A 1020 9.65 -31.37 45.60
N SER A 1021 10.37 -30.26 45.39
CA SER A 1021 11.76 -30.14 45.82
C SER A 1021 11.93 -30.29 47.34
N VAL A 1022 13.02 -30.95 47.72
CA VAL A 1022 13.38 -31.14 49.13
C VAL A 1022 13.94 -29.82 49.67
N GLY A 1023 13.45 -29.36 50.82
CA GLY A 1023 13.85 -28.11 51.47
C GLY A 1023 12.87 -26.95 51.28
N LEU A 1024 12.13 -26.87 50.16
CA LEU A 1024 11.26 -25.72 49.89
C LEU A 1024 10.05 -25.65 50.83
N LEU A 1025 9.42 -26.78 51.15
CA LEU A 1025 8.33 -26.86 52.13
C LEU A 1025 8.77 -26.30 53.48
N GLU A 1026 9.93 -26.76 53.96
CA GLU A 1026 10.46 -26.40 55.26
C GLU A 1026 10.82 -24.90 55.32
N ILE A 1027 11.37 -24.35 54.23
CA ILE A 1027 11.64 -22.92 54.09
C ILE A 1027 10.34 -22.09 54.08
N MET A 1028 9.28 -22.56 53.43
CA MET A 1028 7.98 -21.87 53.41
C MET A 1028 7.31 -21.87 54.78
N GLN A 1029 7.44 -22.96 55.53
CA GLN A 1029 6.97 -23.03 56.93
C GLN A 1029 7.72 -22.04 57.82
N GLU A 1030 9.06 -21.99 57.72
CA GLU A 1030 9.87 -21.00 58.45
C GLU A 1030 9.49 -19.55 58.06
N ALA A 1031 9.25 -19.29 56.78
CA ALA A 1031 8.80 -17.99 56.32
C ALA A 1031 7.43 -17.60 56.91
N ASN A 1032 6.48 -18.52 57.00
CA ASN A 1032 5.19 -18.27 57.66
C ASN A 1032 5.37 -17.96 59.16
N GLU A 1033 6.23 -18.69 59.88
CA GLU A 1033 6.52 -18.39 61.29
C GLU A 1033 7.14 -16.99 61.50
N LEU A 1034 8.03 -16.57 60.58
CA LEU A 1034 8.60 -15.22 60.60
C LEU A 1034 7.53 -14.17 60.30
N MET A 1035 6.64 -14.43 59.34
CA MET A 1035 5.54 -13.51 58.99
C MET A 1035 4.52 -13.34 60.12
N GLU A 1036 4.25 -14.40 60.89
CA GLU A 1036 3.40 -14.31 62.09
C GLU A 1036 4.01 -13.36 63.13
N LYS A 1037 5.32 -13.48 63.41
CA LYS A 1037 6.03 -12.56 64.32
C LYS A 1037 6.00 -11.11 63.84
N VAL A 1038 6.14 -10.89 62.53
CA VAL A 1038 6.04 -9.54 61.94
C VAL A 1038 4.62 -8.99 62.10
N ASN A 1039 3.59 -9.79 61.81
CA ASN A 1039 2.19 -9.37 61.98
C ASN A 1039 1.89 -9.00 63.44
N ASP A 1040 2.33 -9.82 64.40
CA ASP A 1040 2.16 -9.54 65.83
C ASP A 1040 2.89 -8.25 66.25
N GLY A 1041 4.11 -8.02 65.74
CA GLY A 1041 4.86 -6.79 65.99
C GLY A 1041 4.15 -5.54 65.45
N VAL A 1042 3.63 -5.60 64.22
CA VAL A 1042 2.84 -4.51 63.61
C VAL A 1042 1.56 -4.26 64.40
N LEU A 1043 0.85 -5.31 64.85
CA LEU A 1043 -0.35 -5.18 65.66
C LEU A 1043 -0.05 -4.51 67.01
N ASN A 1044 1.00 -4.95 67.70
CA ASN A 1044 1.43 -4.35 68.97
C ASN A 1044 1.81 -2.87 68.82
N TYR A 1045 2.46 -2.50 67.72
CA TYR A 1045 2.76 -1.11 67.41
C TYR A 1045 1.50 -0.25 67.25
N LEU A 1046 0.49 -0.75 66.53
CA LEU A 1046 -0.78 -0.04 66.39
C LEU A 1046 -1.51 0.13 67.73
N GLU A 1047 -1.48 -0.90 68.59
CA GLU A 1047 -2.03 -0.81 69.95
C GLU A 1047 -1.30 0.24 70.80
N LEU A 1048 0.03 0.34 70.72
CA LEU A 1048 0.78 1.41 71.39
C LEU A 1048 0.35 2.80 70.89
N LYS A 1049 0.16 2.98 69.59
CA LYS A 1049 -0.33 4.25 69.02
C LYS A 1049 -1.77 4.56 69.46
N ARG A 1050 -2.63 3.55 69.61
CA ARG A 1050 -3.98 3.70 70.19
C ARG A 1050 -3.94 4.23 71.63
N LEU A 1051 -2.98 3.76 72.43
CA LEU A 1051 -2.80 4.24 73.81
C LEU A 1051 -2.33 5.71 73.88
N PHE A 1052 -1.48 6.14 72.95
CA PHE A 1052 -1.01 7.54 72.89
C PHE A 1052 -2.09 8.53 72.46
N PHE A 1053 -3.01 8.12 71.58
CA PHE A 1053 -4.16 8.92 71.19
C PHE A 1053 -5.44 8.07 71.17
N PRO A 1054 -6.25 8.09 72.25
CA PRO A 1054 -7.40 7.19 72.43
C PRO A 1054 -8.47 7.26 71.33
N ARG A 1055 -8.51 8.30 70.50
CA ARG A 1055 -9.46 8.37 69.38
C ARG A 1055 -9.09 7.42 68.23
N PHE A 1056 -7.86 6.90 68.18
CA PHE A 1056 -7.46 5.88 67.20
C PHE A 1056 -8.12 4.51 67.43
N PHE A 1057 -8.76 4.25 68.57
CA PHE A 1057 -9.56 3.03 68.77
C PHE A 1057 -10.78 2.95 67.82
N PHE A 1058 -11.22 4.08 67.24
CA PHE A 1058 -12.33 4.13 66.27
C PHE A 1058 -11.91 3.88 64.82
N LEU A 1059 -10.62 3.60 64.58
CA LEU A 1059 -10.07 3.30 63.25
C LEU A 1059 -9.73 1.81 63.13
N SER A 1060 -9.95 1.23 61.93
CA SER A 1060 -9.43 -0.10 61.62
C SER A 1060 -7.90 -0.10 61.59
N ASN A 1061 -7.29 -1.28 61.62
CA ASN A 1061 -5.83 -1.39 61.55
C ASN A 1061 -5.30 -0.80 60.22
N ASP A 1062 -6.00 -1.03 59.11
CA ASP A 1062 -5.64 -0.48 57.80
C ASP A 1062 -5.78 1.04 57.74
N ASP A 1063 -6.89 1.61 58.25
CA ASP A 1063 -7.10 3.07 58.35
C ASP A 1063 -5.97 3.72 59.17
N MET A 1064 -5.50 3.04 60.22
CA MET A 1064 -4.45 3.55 61.09
C MET A 1064 -3.07 3.49 60.42
N LEU A 1065 -2.77 2.41 59.71
CA LEU A 1065 -1.54 2.26 58.96
C LEU A 1065 -1.46 3.28 57.81
N GLU A 1066 -2.58 3.59 57.15
CA GLU A 1066 -2.64 4.64 56.12
C GLU A 1066 -2.28 6.02 56.70
N ILE A 1067 -2.83 6.39 57.86
CA ILE A 1067 -2.51 7.64 58.58
C ILE A 1067 -1.04 7.69 59.02
N LEU A 1068 -0.48 6.56 59.46
CA LEU A 1068 0.88 6.47 59.99
C LEU A 1068 1.95 6.29 58.91
N SER A 1069 1.56 5.90 57.69
CA SER A 1069 2.48 5.59 56.59
C SER A 1069 3.03 6.83 55.85
N GLU A 1070 2.34 7.98 55.88
CA GLU A 1070 2.76 9.21 55.20
C GLU A 1070 2.76 10.41 56.17
N THR A 1071 3.59 10.35 57.20
CA THR A 1071 3.61 11.34 58.29
C THR A 1071 4.02 12.76 57.87
N LYS A 1072 4.59 12.90 56.67
CA LYS A 1072 5.09 14.17 56.11
C LYS A 1072 4.02 15.00 55.41
N GLU A 1073 2.87 14.40 55.09
CA GLU A 1073 1.79 15.09 54.40
C GLU A 1073 0.52 15.14 55.28
N PRO A 1074 0.31 16.23 56.06
CA PRO A 1074 -0.78 16.34 57.03
C PRO A 1074 -2.20 16.22 56.40
N LEU A 1075 -2.30 16.38 55.08
CA LEU A 1075 -3.56 16.31 54.32
C LEU A 1075 -4.11 14.88 54.24
N ARG A 1076 -3.26 13.84 54.32
CA ARG A 1076 -3.69 12.43 54.27
C ARG A 1076 -4.56 12.02 55.45
N VAL A 1077 -4.51 12.75 56.55
CA VAL A 1077 -5.33 12.48 57.74
C VAL A 1077 -6.79 12.92 57.54
N GLN A 1078 -7.05 13.87 56.62
CA GLN A 1078 -8.37 14.48 56.40
C GLN A 1078 -9.52 13.49 56.19
N PRO A 1079 -9.40 12.41 55.38
CA PRO A 1079 -10.48 11.44 55.17
C PRO A 1079 -10.87 10.69 56.44
N HIS A 1080 -9.93 10.53 57.37
CA HIS A 1080 -10.10 9.75 58.60
C HIS A 1080 -10.48 10.64 59.81
N LEU A 1081 -10.40 11.97 59.69
CA LEU A 1081 -10.75 12.90 60.77
C LEU A 1081 -12.22 12.78 61.21
N ARG A 1082 -13.15 12.57 60.27
CA ARG A 1082 -14.57 12.34 60.56
C ARG A 1082 -14.80 11.11 61.44
N LYS A 1083 -13.96 10.08 61.31
CA LYS A 1083 -14.03 8.86 62.14
C LYS A 1083 -13.45 9.09 63.55
N CYS A 1084 -12.50 10.02 63.70
CA CYS A 1084 -11.82 10.31 64.98
C CYS A 1084 -12.50 11.40 65.82
N PHE A 1085 -13.18 12.36 65.19
CA PHE A 1085 -13.75 13.55 65.86
C PHE A 1085 -15.21 13.76 65.49
N GLU A 1086 -16.06 13.90 66.51
CA GLU A 1086 -17.44 14.33 66.36
C GLU A 1086 -17.49 15.84 66.16
N GLY A 1087 -18.05 16.31 65.04
CA GLY A 1087 -18.17 17.73 64.71
C GLY A 1087 -16.98 18.37 64.00
N ILE A 1088 -15.89 17.63 63.73
CA ILE A 1088 -14.78 18.06 62.87
C ILE A 1088 -14.73 17.18 61.62
N ASN A 1089 -15.03 17.76 60.47
CA ASN A 1089 -14.95 17.07 59.19
C ASN A 1089 -13.59 17.29 58.52
N ARG A 1090 -13.09 18.54 58.54
CA ARG A 1090 -11.82 18.93 57.90
C ARG A 1090 -11.08 20.02 58.66
N LEU A 1091 -9.76 20.09 58.46
CA LEU A 1091 -8.90 21.17 58.96
C LEU A 1091 -8.42 22.07 57.80
N ARG A 1092 -8.31 23.37 58.03
CA ARG A 1092 -7.68 24.33 57.10
C ARG A 1092 -6.19 24.43 57.44
N PHE A 1093 -5.34 24.14 56.47
CA PHE A 1093 -3.90 24.32 56.54
C PHE A 1093 -3.48 25.60 55.80
N ASN A 1094 -2.48 26.33 56.31
CA ASN A 1094 -1.85 27.47 55.61
C ASN A 1094 -0.72 27.01 54.66
N GLU A 1095 -0.07 27.96 53.98
CA GLU A 1095 1.06 27.70 53.06
C GLU A 1095 2.28 27.05 53.74
N THR A 1096 2.40 27.16 55.07
CA THR A 1096 3.42 26.48 55.89
C THR A 1096 2.95 25.15 56.48
N MET A 1097 1.77 24.65 56.08
CA MET A 1097 1.11 23.42 56.57
C MET A 1097 0.73 23.44 58.06
N ASP A 1098 0.58 24.61 58.66
CA ASP A 1098 0.06 24.78 60.01
C ASP A 1098 -1.47 24.91 60.01
N ILE A 1099 -2.13 24.47 61.08
CA ILE A 1099 -3.60 24.38 61.16
C ILE A 1099 -4.18 25.72 61.64
N CYS A 1100 -5.01 26.36 60.81
CA CYS A 1100 -5.60 27.68 61.07
C CYS A 1100 -7.07 27.61 61.51
N SER A 1101 -7.87 26.70 60.97
CA SER A 1101 -9.29 26.57 61.29
C SER A 1101 -9.79 25.14 61.14
N MET A 1102 -10.93 24.85 61.77
CA MET A 1102 -11.64 23.57 61.62
C MET A 1102 -13.01 23.80 61.00
N PHE A 1103 -13.45 22.82 60.20
CA PHE A 1103 -14.75 22.81 59.53
C PHE A 1103 -15.63 21.72 60.12
N SER A 1104 -16.87 22.06 60.43
CA SER A 1104 -17.91 21.08 60.72
C SER A 1104 -18.43 20.40 59.46
N GLU A 1105 -19.30 19.41 59.62
CA GLU A 1105 -20.00 18.75 58.51
C GLU A 1105 -20.93 19.72 57.76
N ASP A 1106 -21.46 20.73 58.45
CA ASP A 1106 -22.30 21.81 57.90
C ASP A 1106 -21.49 22.99 57.33
N TYR A 1107 -20.17 22.80 57.12
CA TYR A 1107 -19.23 23.81 56.61
C TYR A 1107 -19.05 25.05 57.50
N GLU A 1108 -19.36 24.95 58.79
CA GLU A 1108 -19.08 26.06 59.72
C GLU A 1108 -17.57 26.18 59.95
N GLU A 1109 -17.00 27.34 59.63
CA GLU A 1109 -15.58 27.61 59.84
C GLU A 1109 -15.31 28.19 61.23
N VAL A 1110 -14.51 27.46 62.00
CA VAL A 1110 -14.16 27.81 63.38
C VAL A 1110 -12.64 28.08 63.47
N ARG A 1111 -12.24 29.36 63.36
CA ARG A 1111 -10.81 29.82 63.32
C ARG A 1111 -10.08 29.66 64.65
N MET A 1112 -8.99 28.90 64.72
CA MET A 1112 -8.23 28.65 65.96
C MET A 1112 -7.65 29.94 66.56
N GLN A 1113 -7.45 29.98 67.88
CA GLN A 1113 -6.91 31.18 68.58
C GLN A 1113 -5.42 31.40 68.30
N GLU A 1114 -4.68 30.31 68.16
CA GLU A 1114 -3.27 30.26 67.75
C GLU A 1114 -3.14 29.13 66.73
N GLU A 1115 -2.27 29.31 65.75
CA GLU A 1115 -2.01 28.29 64.72
C GLU A 1115 -1.28 27.09 65.36
N ILE A 1116 -1.65 25.87 64.96
CA ILE A 1116 -0.95 24.65 65.42
C ILE A 1116 0.07 24.29 64.36
N SER A 1117 1.36 24.33 64.71
CA SER A 1117 2.39 23.95 63.75
C SER A 1117 2.55 22.44 63.64
N THR A 1118 2.35 21.91 62.42
CA THR A 1118 2.56 20.49 62.12
C THR A 1118 4.03 20.14 62.03
N ALA A 1119 4.89 21.09 61.60
CA ALA A 1119 6.34 20.93 61.55
C ALA A 1119 6.98 20.75 62.95
N ALA A 1120 6.42 21.42 63.97
CA ALA A 1120 6.87 21.27 65.36
C ALA A 1120 6.67 19.85 65.90
N ALA A 1121 5.74 19.07 65.33
CA ALA A 1121 5.45 17.70 65.73
C ALA A 1121 6.42 16.65 65.16
N ARG A 1122 7.36 17.04 64.28
CA ARG A 1122 8.41 16.18 63.69
C ARG A 1122 7.89 14.84 63.12
N GLY A 1123 6.73 14.84 62.46
CA GLY A 1123 6.14 13.63 61.88
C GLY A 1123 5.33 12.76 62.85
N CYS A 1124 5.20 13.10 64.13
CA CYS A 1124 4.28 12.39 65.03
C CYS A 1124 2.86 12.95 64.88
N VAL A 1125 2.03 12.28 64.09
CA VAL A 1125 0.65 12.69 63.77
C VAL A 1125 -0.22 12.82 65.02
N GLU A 1126 -0.04 11.90 65.98
CA GLU A 1126 -0.71 11.87 67.28
C GLU A 1126 -0.49 13.15 68.10
N ARG A 1127 0.68 13.80 67.99
CA ARG A 1127 1.03 14.96 68.83
C ARG A 1127 0.28 16.23 68.45
N TRP A 1128 0.14 16.49 67.14
CA TRP A 1128 -0.62 17.66 66.70
C TRP A 1128 -2.14 17.40 66.73
N LEU A 1129 -2.59 16.15 66.53
CA LEU A 1129 -4.01 15.79 66.71
C LEU A 1129 -4.49 15.93 68.17
N LEU A 1130 -3.64 15.62 69.15
CA LEU A 1130 -3.89 15.93 70.56
C LEU A 1130 -4.06 17.44 70.80
N GLN A 1131 -3.18 18.27 70.23
CA GLN A 1131 -3.28 19.73 70.34
C GLN A 1131 -4.56 20.29 69.69
N VAL A 1132 -5.02 19.70 68.58
CA VAL A 1132 -6.31 20.03 67.97
C VAL A 1132 -7.46 19.69 68.94
N CYS A 1133 -7.40 18.54 69.61
CA CYS A 1133 -8.40 18.12 70.59
C CYS A 1133 -8.45 19.07 71.80
N ASP A 1134 -7.30 19.41 72.39
CA ASP A 1134 -7.21 20.28 73.56
C ASP A 1134 -7.69 21.70 73.24
N ARG A 1135 -7.33 22.25 72.08
CA ARG A 1135 -7.74 23.60 71.65
C ARG A 1135 -9.23 23.65 71.28
N HIS A 1136 -9.79 22.56 70.75
CA HIS A 1136 -11.24 22.43 70.53
C HIS A 1136 -12.01 22.51 71.87
N LEU A 1137 -11.56 21.77 72.89
CA LEU A 1137 -12.15 21.75 74.23
C LEU A 1137 -12.07 23.13 74.93
N PHE A 1138 -10.89 23.75 74.97
CA PHE A 1138 -10.66 25.04 75.62
C PHE A 1138 -11.52 26.17 75.02
N ARG A 1139 -11.78 26.12 73.71
CA ARG A 1139 -12.63 27.11 73.04
C ARG A 1139 -14.11 26.92 73.37
N LEU A 1140 -14.61 25.70 73.44
CA LEU A 1140 -16.00 25.42 73.82
C LEU A 1140 -16.29 25.96 75.23
N GLU A 1141 -15.36 25.78 76.18
CA GLU A 1141 -15.48 26.33 77.53
C GLU A 1141 -15.49 27.87 77.55
N LYS A 1142 -14.66 28.52 76.73
CA LYS A 1142 -14.61 29.99 76.63
C LYS A 1142 -15.85 30.58 75.94
N LYS A 1143 -16.46 29.86 74.98
CA LYS A 1143 -17.76 30.22 74.37
C LYS A 1143 -18.89 30.07 75.40
N LYS A 1144 -18.85 29.03 76.25
CA LYS A 1144 -19.78 28.83 77.38
C LYS A 1144 -19.66 29.87 78.50
N LYS A 1145 -18.51 30.55 78.65
CA LYS A 1145 -18.32 31.69 79.58
C LYS A 1145 -18.70 33.05 78.99
N LYS A 1146 -18.95 33.14 77.67
CA LYS A 1146 -19.34 34.36 76.94
C LYS A 1146 -20.82 34.39 76.56
N ILE A 1147 -21.50 33.26 76.73
CA ILE A 1147 -22.97 33.07 76.72
C ILE A 1147 -23.38 33.01 78.18
#